data_AF-A0A956RDC9-F1
#
_entry.id   AF-A0A956RDC9-F1
#
_cell.length_a   1.000
_cell.length_b   1.000
_cell.length_c   1.000
_cell.angle_alpha   90.00
_cell.angle_beta   90.00
_cell.angle_gamma   90.00
#
_symmetry.space_group_name_H-M   'P 1'
#
loop_
_entity.id
_entity.type
_entity.pdbx_description
1 polymer ?
#
loop_
_entity_poly.entity_id
_entity_poly.type
_entity_poly.pdbx_seq_one_letter_code
_entity_poly.pdbx_strand_id
1 'polypeptide(L)'
;PFGVDISRVDLQDPIQSYHPVFVFRTPFDYANMAHVSDIHINSRLDIVGQSNARVIEYPEGEHLGESPPISELLMGPNGNFASVLQRIVSSRAHLLLVGGDLIDHVHNAYSRATNLGIKGIWDAVDMSDTGYTNATYPKGVDFMAFFSMLVRLGRAGLPVFGVPGNHDVYDEAFGISPRFSISRTNANPPADVNLTFYEALLAFGPTWHVIKKSFNFTPELFDWFYTLFTPFEDFWVKLPKQSLVALGWGRTEDMVALGGASGDFFTDVVAPGPGGQGFGHLPRSDDAVTSDQLVLLRAAADDTERKLIVASHFTVLSYAEDIKLATEFNSHGGAPGVLDRREWTHYTMGTFESHRPEVFDMLAQRKIQCFITGHSHRRAVYFLSDAKKSWRWTWSGGLLNSDNRLVYAYLPEHFDFARPPQELKREELEPAIVVSDSAGPYPRHNLGGEFYGYGSDYPAGSLVIFGADGKIAEIERMRASGRGKPRIPVQMEFLDTEGDGVFEIRGKTDAEVFTAWSSRSVGARSKYSWQVKLVEHLRDELHISIAELVLAGAPQNYATIRIPLTRRTREVSGFFSSETQEMWDVPADHEAEMDQLIESCPQCFMSIRFTTTNRYLQSQYDWNAWWNYEVVFSRRTSGGQYSMSIYYEITRPTREVPSEYRRWYLPDGNWPEVPNFAWRRDHLLKYRQRTR
;
A
#
# COMPACT_ATOMS: atom_id res chain seq x y z
N PRO A 1 -17.38 20.21 3.55
CA PRO A 1 -16.95 18.80 3.74
C PRO A 1 -17.25 17.96 2.49
N PHE A 2 -16.25 17.26 1.93
CA PHE A 2 -16.37 16.47 0.69
C PHE A 2 -16.87 15.02 0.91
N GLY A 3 -17.35 14.64 2.10
CA GLY A 3 -17.78 13.26 2.39
C GLY A 3 -19.05 12.82 1.64
N VAL A 4 -19.08 11.56 1.21
CA VAL A 4 -20.24 10.93 0.55
C VAL A 4 -20.98 10.08 1.59
N ASP A 5 -22.27 10.33 1.78
CA ASP A 5 -23.13 9.46 2.57
C ASP A 5 -23.83 8.47 1.63
N ILE A 6 -23.20 7.30 1.42
CA ILE A 6 -23.71 6.24 0.54
C ILE A 6 -25.02 5.61 1.04
N SER A 7 -25.48 5.96 2.26
CA SER A 7 -26.73 5.44 2.83
C SER A 7 -27.97 6.24 2.41
N ARG A 8 -27.80 7.40 1.74
CA ARG A 8 -28.90 8.30 1.39
C ARG A 8 -28.82 8.72 -0.08
N VAL A 9 -29.98 8.76 -0.73
CA VAL A 9 -30.13 9.36 -2.07
C VAL A 9 -30.42 10.85 -1.89
N ASP A 10 -29.63 11.71 -2.53
CA ASP A 10 -29.93 13.14 -2.61
C ASP A 10 -31.10 13.36 -3.58
N LEU A 11 -32.29 13.57 -3.03
CA LEU A 11 -33.49 13.84 -3.82
C LEU A 11 -33.59 15.31 -4.25
N GLN A 12 -32.81 16.20 -3.66
CA GLN A 12 -32.78 17.62 -4.05
C GLN A 12 -31.92 17.81 -5.30
N ASP A 13 -30.87 16.99 -5.43
CA ASP A 13 -29.93 16.99 -6.54
C ASP A 13 -29.81 15.58 -7.16
N PRO A 14 -30.81 15.10 -7.92
CA PRO A 14 -30.74 13.79 -8.55
C PRO A 14 -29.59 13.72 -9.56
N ILE A 15 -28.99 12.54 -9.71
CA ILE A 15 -27.94 12.28 -10.71
C ILE A 15 -28.52 12.55 -12.11
N GLN A 16 -28.03 13.60 -12.75
CA GLN A 16 -28.29 13.94 -14.14
C GLN A 16 -26.97 13.81 -14.89
N SER A 17 -26.99 13.28 -16.13
CA SER A 17 -25.81 13.31 -17.00
C SER A 17 -25.35 14.77 -17.14
N TYR A 18 -24.17 15.06 -16.60
CA TYR A 18 -23.69 16.43 -16.36
C TYR A 18 -22.30 16.59 -16.96
N HIS A 19 -22.20 17.24 -18.11
CA HIS A 19 -20.94 17.69 -18.69
C HIS A 19 -20.86 19.22 -18.56
N PRO A 20 -20.33 19.74 -17.44
CA PRO A 20 -20.28 21.17 -17.20
C PRO A 20 -19.39 21.88 -18.22
N VAL A 21 -19.88 23.02 -18.72
CA VAL A 21 -19.04 23.98 -19.46
C VAL A 21 -18.44 24.96 -18.46
N PHE A 22 -17.12 24.96 -18.33
CA PHE A 22 -16.41 25.92 -17.49
C PHE A 22 -15.93 27.11 -18.31
N VAL A 23 -16.17 28.31 -17.78
CA VAL A 23 -15.60 29.55 -18.30
C VAL A 23 -14.64 30.10 -17.26
N PHE A 24 -13.35 30.09 -17.58
CA PHE A 24 -12.33 30.66 -16.72
C PHE A 24 -12.54 32.17 -16.60
N ARG A 25 -12.83 32.64 -15.38
CA ARG A 25 -13.07 34.06 -15.10
C ARG A 25 -11.79 34.87 -15.00
N THR A 26 -10.72 34.22 -14.55
CA THR A 26 -9.39 34.82 -14.47
C THR A 26 -8.56 34.31 -15.63
N PRO A 27 -8.02 35.20 -16.48
CA PRO A 27 -7.17 34.78 -17.59
C PRO A 27 -5.85 34.21 -17.06
N PHE A 28 -5.37 33.17 -17.71
CA PHE A 28 -4.03 32.61 -17.53
C PHE A 28 -3.45 32.28 -18.90
N ASP A 29 -2.13 32.38 -19.02
CA ASP A 29 -1.40 31.89 -20.18
C ASP A 29 -1.09 30.39 -20.05
N TYR A 30 -0.70 29.99 -18.84
CA TYR A 30 -0.32 28.63 -18.46
C TYR A 30 -1.12 28.21 -17.22
N ALA A 31 -1.86 27.11 -17.32
CA ALA A 31 -2.65 26.53 -16.26
C ALA A 31 -1.77 25.69 -15.32
N ASN A 32 -1.70 26.07 -14.05
CA ASN A 32 -1.35 25.14 -12.96
C ASN A 32 -2.33 23.96 -12.91
N MET A 33 -1.82 22.75 -12.77
CA MET A 33 -2.59 21.51 -12.84
C MET A 33 -2.39 20.70 -11.57
N ALA A 34 -3.49 20.38 -10.88
CA ALA A 34 -3.47 19.34 -9.86
C ALA A 34 -3.66 17.97 -10.51
N HIS A 35 -3.08 16.93 -9.94
CA HIS A 35 -3.24 15.55 -10.38
C HIS A 35 -3.44 14.62 -9.19
N VAL A 36 -4.39 13.69 -9.34
CA VAL A 36 -4.68 12.61 -8.39
C VAL A 36 -4.85 11.31 -9.17
N SER A 37 -4.40 10.20 -8.63
CA SER A 37 -4.56 8.85 -9.18
C SER A 37 -4.68 7.87 -8.02
N ASP A 38 -5.04 6.62 -8.32
CA ASP A 38 -5.08 5.53 -7.34
C ASP A 38 -5.98 5.93 -6.18
N ILE A 39 -7.21 6.29 -6.51
CA ILE A 39 -8.18 6.86 -5.58
C ILE A 39 -8.86 5.75 -4.79
N HIS A 40 -9.18 4.63 -5.46
CA HIS A 40 -9.73 3.41 -4.86
C HIS A 40 -10.91 3.70 -3.92
N ILE A 41 -11.91 4.44 -4.43
CA ILE A 41 -13.17 4.62 -3.71
C ILE A 41 -13.78 3.25 -3.42
N ASN A 42 -14.08 3.00 -2.15
CA ASN A 42 -14.42 1.67 -1.69
C ASN A 42 -15.45 1.70 -0.55
N SER A 43 -16.73 1.56 -0.91
CA SER A 43 -17.87 1.49 0.02
C SER A 43 -17.77 0.34 1.02
N ARG A 44 -17.15 -0.78 0.65
CA ARG A 44 -16.92 -1.91 1.56
C ARG A 44 -16.00 -1.53 2.71
N LEU A 45 -14.98 -0.70 2.48
CA LEU A 45 -14.11 -0.23 3.56
C LEU A 45 -14.83 0.73 4.51
N ASP A 46 -15.85 1.47 4.04
CA ASP A 46 -16.72 2.25 4.94
C ASP A 46 -17.61 1.34 5.82
N ILE A 47 -17.99 0.16 5.33
CA ILE A 47 -18.68 -0.87 6.13
C ILE A 47 -17.73 -1.47 7.17
N VAL A 48 -16.53 -1.88 6.74
CA VAL A 48 -15.50 -2.44 7.63
C VAL A 48 -15.05 -1.42 8.68
N GLY A 49 -15.00 -0.14 8.33
CA GLY A 49 -14.68 0.98 9.22
C GLY A 49 -15.66 1.19 10.38
N GLN A 50 -16.81 0.51 10.40
CA GLN A 50 -17.73 0.50 11.54
C GLN A 50 -17.36 -0.56 12.60
N SER A 51 -16.32 -1.36 12.37
CA SER A 51 -16.01 -2.52 13.20
C SER A 51 -15.43 -2.13 14.56
N ASN A 52 -16.17 -2.44 15.62
CA ASN A 52 -15.68 -2.34 17.00
C ASN A 52 -14.98 -3.62 17.49
N ALA A 53 -14.51 -4.45 16.55
CA ALA A 53 -13.62 -5.57 16.86
C ALA A 53 -12.29 -5.05 17.43
N ARG A 54 -11.73 -5.79 18.38
CA ARG A 54 -10.40 -5.52 18.96
C ARG A 54 -9.55 -6.78 18.83
N VAL A 55 -8.25 -6.63 18.61
CA VAL A 55 -7.34 -7.79 18.63
C VAL A 55 -7.35 -8.42 20.01
N ILE A 56 -7.25 -7.61 21.06
CA ILE A 56 -7.34 -8.06 22.45
C ILE A 56 -8.59 -7.47 23.09
N GLU A 57 -9.42 -8.35 23.64
CA GLU A 57 -10.71 -7.98 24.25
C GLU A 57 -10.53 -7.63 25.73
N TYR A 58 -9.98 -6.46 26.01
CA TYR A 58 -9.94 -5.93 27.36
C TYR A 58 -11.34 -5.56 27.88
N PRO A 59 -11.54 -5.53 29.21
CA PRO A 59 -12.74 -4.92 29.80
C PRO A 59 -13.01 -3.52 29.25
N GLU A 60 -14.28 -3.11 29.30
CA GLU A 60 -14.72 -1.83 28.74
C GLU A 60 -13.98 -0.66 29.39
N GLY A 61 -13.43 0.23 28.55
CA GLY A 61 -12.65 1.39 29.00
C GLY A 61 -11.18 1.10 29.34
N GLU A 62 -10.76 -0.17 29.37
CA GLU A 62 -9.40 -0.55 29.72
C GLU A 62 -8.51 -0.77 28.49
N HIS A 63 -7.26 -0.31 28.63
CA HIS A 63 -6.17 -0.53 27.65
C HIS A 63 -6.56 -0.21 26.19
N LEU A 64 -7.39 0.83 25.99
CA LEU A 64 -7.85 1.25 24.67
C LEU A 64 -6.70 1.67 23.75
N GLY A 65 -5.64 2.25 24.29
CA GLY A 65 -4.44 2.57 23.49
C GLY A 65 -3.64 1.34 23.05
N GLU A 66 -3.73 0.22 23.77
CA GLU A 66 -2.98 -1.02 23.49
C GLU A 66 -3.66 -1.87 22.42
N SER A 67 -4.99 -1.99 22.48
CA SER A 67 -5.76 -2.64 21.43
C SER A 67 -7.06 -1.85 21.20
N PRO A 68 -7.04 -0.77 20.42
CA PRO A 68 -8.24 0.02 20.17
C PRO A 68 -9.24 -0.74 19.27
N PRO A 69 -10.50 -0.30 19.21
CA PRO A 69 -11.43 -0.74 18.17
C PRO A 69 -10.84 -0.50 16.77
N ILE A 70 -10.97 -1.48 15.87
CA ILE A 70 -10.39 -1.38 14.52
C ILE A 70 -10.96 -0.18 13.72
N SER A 71 -12.21 0.24 14.00
CA SER A 71 -12.79 1.46 13.45
C SER A 71 -11.98 2.73 13.72
N GLU A 72 -11.19 2.78 14.81
CA GLU A 72 -10.32 3.91 15.14
C GLU A 72 -8.96 3.84 14.43
N LEU A 73 -8.59 2.65 13.94
CA LEU A 73 -7.33 2.37 13.27
C LEU A 73 -7.44 2.47 11.75
N LEU A 74 -8.58 2.02 11.20
CA LEU A 74 -8.83 1.98 9.77
C LEU A 74 -8.84 3.39 9.20
N MET A 75 -8.00 3.61 8.20
CA MET A 75 -7.96 4.86 7.44
C MET A 75 -8.47 4.61 6.03
N GLY A 76 -9.75 4.89 5.80
CA GLY A 76 -10.42 4.55 4.53
C GLY A 76 -10.06 5.50 3.37
N PRO A 77 -9.94 4.97 2.14
CA PRO A 77 -9.53 5.73 0.95
C PRO A 77 -10.47 6.90 0.64
N ASN A 78 -11.79 6.71 0.83
CA ASN A 78 -12.81 7.73 0.59
C ASN A 78 -12.56 9.01 1.38
N GLY A 79 -12.20 8.85 2.66
CA GLY A 79 -11.91 9.97 3.54
C GLY A 79 -10.59 10.66 3.22
N ASN A 80 -9.57 9.88 2.86
CA ASN A 80 -8.25 10.39 2.48
C ASN A 80 -8.36 11.25 1.22
N PHE A 81 -9.01 10.71 0.18
CA PHE A 81 -9.24 11.41 -1.07
C PHE A 81 -10.03 12.71 -0.88
N ALA A 82 -11.10 12.69 -0.08
CA ALA A 82 -11.87 13.89 0.24
C ALA A 82 -11.00 15.00 0.89
N SER A 83 -9.99 14.62 1.69
CA SER A 83 -9.06 15.55 2.30
C SER A 83 -8.04 16.11 1.30
N VAL A 84 -7.55 15.27 0.38
CA VAL A 84 -6.71 15.70 -0.76
C VAL A 84 -7.47 16.69 -1.65
N LEU A 85 -8.71 16.39 -2.00
CA LEU A 85 -9.56 17.29 -2.80
C LEU A 85 -9.75 18.65 -2.12
N GLN A 86 -9.95 18.69 -0.80
CA GLN A 86 -10.09 19.94 -0.07
C GLN A 86 -8.83 20.82 -0.17
N ARG A 87 -7.64 20.19 -0.12
CA ARG A 87 -6.37 20.89 -0.33
C ARG A 87 -6.27 21.45 -1.74
N ILE A 88 -6.61 20.65 -2.74
CA ILE A 88 -6.57 21.05 -4.16
C ILE A 88 -7.50 22.22 -4.44
N VAL A 89 -8.75 22.17 -3.98
CA VAL A 89 -9.72 23.25 -4.16
C VAL A 89 -9.27 24.57 -3.51
N SER A 90 -8.48 24.48 -2.45
CA SER A 90 -7.93 25.65 -1.74
C SER A 90 -6.56 26.10 -2.29
N SER A 91 -6.08 25.50 -3.38
CA SER A 91 -4.74 25.71 -3.92
C SER A 91 -4.73 26.68 -5.11
N ARG A 92 -3.58 26.77 -5.79
CA ARG A 92 -3.39 27.54 -7.03
C ARG A 92 -3.75 26.77 -8.31
N ALA A 93 -4.35 25.59 -8.18
CA ALA A 93 -4.76 24.77 -9.32
C ALA A 93 -5.83 25.49 -10.15
N HIS A 94 -5.67 25.51 -11.46
CA HIS A 94 -6.72 25.97 -12.38
C HIS A 94 -7.62 24.83 -12.83
N LEU A 95 -7.12 23.60 -12.82
CA LEU A 95 -7.84 22.38 -13.17
C LEU A 95 -7.31 21.18 -12.39
N LEU A 96 -8.10 20.12 -12.33
CA LEU A 96 -7.75 18.82 -11.77
C LEU A 96 -7.69 17.76 -12.87
N LEU A 97 -6.60 17.02 -12.90
CA LEU A 97 -6.43 15.80 -13.68
C LEU A 97 -6.66 14.60 -12.76
N VAL A 98 -7.52 13.68 -13.19
CA VAL A 98 -7.80 12.42 -12.51
C VAL A 98 -7.20 11.30 -13.37
N GLY A 99 -6.14 10.70 -12.87
CA GLY A 99 -5.32 9.73 -13.59
C GLY A 99 -5.77 8.29 -13.43
N GLY A 100 -7.04 7.98 -13.19
CA GLY A 100 -7.55 6.61 -13.14
C GLY A 100 -7.49 5.92 -11.78
N ASP A 101 -7.90 4.65 -11.77
CA ASP A 101 -8.11 3.81 -10.57
C ASP A 101 -9.03 4.52 -9.57
N LEU A 102 -10.23 4.85 -10.04
CA LEU A 102 -11.24 5.55 -9.25
C LEU A 102 -11.81 4.65 -8.17
N ILE A 103 -11.94 3.36 -8.47
CA ILE A 103 -12.54 2.31 -7.65
C ILE A 103 -11.66 1.06 -7.72
N ASP A 104 -11.80 0.13 -6.78
CA ASP A 104 -11.10 -1.17 -6.84
C ASP A 104 -11.74 -2.16 -7.82
N HIS A 105 -13.08 -2.16 -7.85
CA HIS A 105 -13.90 -3.10 -8.61
C HIS A 105 -15.34 -2.58 -8.78
N VAL A 106 -16.02 -3.02 -9.84
CA VAL A 106 -17.36 -2.58 -10.23
C VAL A 106 -18.44 -3.10 -9.28
N HIS A 107 -18.36 -4.37 -8.86
CA HIS A 107 -19.24 -4.94 -7.83
C HIS A 107 -18.67 -4.71 -6.43
N ASN A 108 -19.26 -3.86 -5.59
CA ASN A 108 -18.78 -3.68 -4.21
C ASN A 108 -19.87 -3.78 -3.14
N ALA A 109 -19.45 -4.05 -1.90
CA ALA A 109 -20.32 -4.31 -0.79
C ALA A 109 -21.16 -3.09 -0.41
N TYR A 110 -22.45 -3.31 -0.23
CA TYR A 110 -23.42 -2.29 0.12
C TYR A 110 -24.34 -2.80 1.24
N SER A 111 -24.59 -1.93 2.21
CA SER A 111 -25.59 -2.17 3.25
C SER A 111 -26.43 -0.92 3.46
N ARG A 112 -27.76 -1.10 3.51
CA ARG A 112 -28.69 -0.04 3.91
C ARG A 112 -28.68 0.21 5.41
N ALA A 113 -28.24 -0.77 6.19
CA ALA A 113 -28.22 -0.66 7.64
C ALA A 113 -27.05 0.23 8.07
N THR A 114 -27.33 1.16 8.98
CA THR A 114 -26.32 1.99 9.63
C THR A 114 -26.02 1.42 11.02
N ASN A 115 -24.77 1.60 11.49
CA ASN A 115 -24.30 1.12 12.80
C ASN A 115 -24.35 -0.41 12.94
N LEU A 116 -23.70 -1.09 11.99
CA LEU A 116 -23.57 -2.54 12.04
C LEU A 116 -22.67 -2.96 13.21
N GLY A 117 -23.11 -3.96 13.99
CA GLY A 117 -22.20 -4.68 14.87
C GLY A 117 -21.26 -5.60 14.07
N ILE A 118 -20.21 -6.14 14.69
CA ILE A 118 -19.17 -6.95 14.01
C ILE A 118 -19.75 -8.02 13.10
N LYS A 119 -20.73 -8.79 13.60
CA LYS A 119 -21.37 -9.80 12.76
C LYS A 119 -22.08 -9.19 11.54
N GLY A 120 -22.83 -8.10 11.72
CA GLY A 120 -23.54 -7.47 10.61
C GLY A 120 -22.58 -6.91 9.56
N ILE A 121 -21.38 -6.50 9.97
CA ILE A 121 -20.27 -6.14 9.06
C ILE A 121 -19.82 -7.38 8.29
N TRP A 122 -19.50 -8.48 8.99
CA TRP A 122 -19.10 -9.73 8.34
C TRP A 122 -20.14 -10.25 7.35
N ASP A 123 -21.43 -10.16 7.68
CA ASP A 123 -22.51 -10.54 6.76
C ASP A 123 -22.58 -9.61 5.54
N ALA A 124 -22.35 -8.32 5.73
CA ALA A 124 -22.43 -7.33 4.66
C ALA A 124 -21.26 -7.42 3.67
N VAL A 125 -20.10 -7.90 4.13
CA VAL A 125 -18.89 -8.11 3.31
C VAL A 125 -18.63 -9.60 3.02
N ASP A 126 -19.63 -10.45 3.27
CA ASP A 126 -19.52 -11.89 3.03
C ASP A 126 -19.42 -12.17 1.54
N MET A 127 -18.31 -12.80 1.16
CA MET A 127 -18.03 -13.18 -0.22
C MET A 127 -18.32 -14.65 -0.50
N SER A 128 -18.97 -15.36 0.41
CA SER A 128 -19.48 -16.71 0.14
C SER A 128 -20.51 -16.69 -0.99
N ASP A 129 -20.85 -17.86 -1.54
CA ASP A 129 -21.89 -17.97 -2.58
C ASP A 129 -23.26 -17.52 -2.07
N THR A 130 -23.49 -17.57 -0.76
CA THR A 130 -24.73 -17.09 -0.13
C THR A 130 -24.72 -15.61 0.20
N GLY A 131 -23.54 -15.03 0.47
CA GLY A 131 -23.37 -13.62 0.83
C GLY A 131 -23.21 -12.69 -0.36
N TYR A 132 -22.66 -13.19 -1.47
CA TYR A 132 -22.32 -12.40 -2.65
C TYR A 132 -23.48 -12.38 -3.67
N THR A 133 -24.35 -11.38 -3.57
CA THR A 133 -25.56 -11.24 -4.40
C THR A 133 -25.65 -9.82 -4.96
N ASN A 134 -26.47 -9.59 -5.99
CA ASN A 134 -26.71 -8.23 -6.51
C ASN A 134 -27.29 -7.25 -5.46
N ALA A 135 -27.87 -7.75 -4.37
CA ALA A 135 -28.40 -6.91 -3.30
C ALA A 135 -27.31 -6.44 -2.32
N THR A 136 -26.32 -7.30 -2.07
CA THR A 136 -25.20 -7.06 -1.15
C THR A 136 -23.96 -6.53 -1.86
N TYR A 137 -23.79 -6.85 -3.14
CA TYR A 137 -22.72 -6.39 -4.02
C TYR A 137 -23.32 -5.83 -5.32
N PRO A 138 -23.99 -4.67 -5.30
CA PRO A 138 -24.47 -4.02 -6.52
C PRO A 138 -23.31 -3.50 -7.39
N LYS A 139 -23.53 -3.46 -8.72
CA LYS A 139 -22.61 -2.80 -9.65
C LYS A 139 -22.66 -1.28 -9.50
N GLY A 140 -21.50 -0.62 -9.57
CA GLY A 140 -21.36 0.82 -9.77
C GLY A 140 -21.61 1.68 -8.52
N VAL A 141 -21.76 1.09 -7.33
CA VAL A 141 -21.97 1.86 -6.09
C VAL A 141 -20.83 2.86 -5.83
N ASP A 142 -19.58 2.44 -6.08
CA ASP A 142 -18.42 3.30 -5.87
C ASP A 142 -18.24 4.34 -6.97
N PHE A 143 -18.59 4.01 -8.22
CA PHE A 143 -18.66 5.01 -9.30
C PHE A 143 -19.67 6.11 -8.97
N MET A 144 -20.82 5.76 -8.38
CA MET A 144 -21.82 6.74 -7.94
C MET A 144 -21.28 7.61 -6.79
N ALA A 145 -20.55 7.00 -5.86
CA ALA A 145 -19.89 7.76 -4.79
C ALA A 145 -18.87 8.75 -5.37
N PHE A 146 -18.00 8.32 -6.27
CA PHE A 146 -17.03 9.19 -6.94
C PHE A 146 -17.71 10.31 -7.76
N PHE A 147 -18.74 9.97 -8.54
CA PHE A 147 -19.51 10.93 -9.32
C PHE A 147 -20.08 12.06 -8.44
N SER A 148 -20.60 11.72 -7.25
CA SER A 148 -21.11 12.72 -6.32
C SER A 148 -20.03 13.70 -5.82
N MET A 149 -18.78 13.25 -5.70
CA MET A 149 -17.64 14.12 -5.37
C MET A 149 -17.31 15.05 -6.54
N LEU A 150 -17.33 14.56 -7.79
CA LEU A 150 -17.11 15.36 -8.98
C LEU A 150 -18.14 16.48 -9.14
N VAL A 151 -19.42 16.19 -8.90
CA VAL A 151 -20.49 17.21 -8.94
C VAL A 151 -20.20 18.36 -7.97
N ARG A 152 -19.68 18.05 -6.78
CA ARG A 152 -19.29 19.07 -5.78
C ARG A 152 -18.09 19.89 -6.23
N LEU A 153 -17.08 19.25 -6.84
CA LEU A 153 -15.93 19.97 -7.41
C LEU A 153 -16.36 20.92 -8.54
N GLY A 154 -17.24 20.45 -9.42
CA GLY A 154 -17.75 21.29 -10.50
C GLY A 154 -18.53 22.50 -9.99
N ARG A 155 -19.32 22.33 -8.93
CA ARG A 155 -20.00 23.45 -8.23
C ARG A 155 -19.03 24.41 -7.56
N ALA A 156 -17.86 23.95 -7.13
CA ALA A 156 -16.78 24.78 -6.63
C ALA A 156 -16.02 25.54 -7.74
N GLY A 157 -16.33 25.26 -9.02
CA GLY A 157 -15.74 25.95 -10.16
C GLY A 157 -14.39 25.40 -10.62
N LEU A 158 -14.00 24.20 -10.16
CA LEU A 158 -12.77 23.53 -10.59
C LEU A 158 -13.08 22.54 -11.73
N PRO A 159 -12.59 22.77 -12.96
CA PRO A 159 -12.71 21.82 -14.05
C PRO A 159 -11.93 20.54 -13.75
N VAL A 160 -12.54 19.39 -14.07
CA VAL A 160 -11.94 18.07 -13.89
C VAL A 160 -11.85 17.37 -15.23
N PHE A 161 -10.68 16.82 -15.54
CA PHE A 161 -10.42 15.96 -16.68
C PHE A 161 -9.95 14.61 -16.16
N GLY A 162 -10.48 13.51 -16.69
CA GLY A 162 -10.18 12.18 -16.18
C GLY A 162 -9.91 11.18 -17.30
N VAL A 163 -9.03 10.23 -17.01
CA VAL A 163 -8.81 9.01 -17.80
C VAL A 163 -9.02 7.80 -16.89
N PRO A 164 -9.40 6.63 -17.43
CA PRO A 164 -9.55 5.44 -16.62
C PRO A 164 -8.21 4.77 -16.32
N GLY A 165 -8.19 4.01 -15.22
CA GLY A 165 -7.15 3.04 -14.86
C GLY A 165 -7.63 1.59 -15.03
N ASN A 166 -6.81 0.63 -14.64
CA ASN A 166 -7.13 -0.79 -14.81
C ASN A 166 -8.20 -1.28 -13.81
N HIS A 167 -8.20 -0.76 -12.58
CA HIS A 167 -9.17 -1.17 -11.56
C HIS A 167 -10.59 -0.70 -11.86
N ASP A 168 -10.74 0.33 -12.71
CA ASP A 168 -12.05 0.85 -13.13
C ASP A 168 -12.89 -0.19 -13.91
N VAL A 169 -12.29 -1.31 -14.32
CA VAL A 169 -12.97 -2.40 -15.06
C VAL A 169 -12.79 -3.79 -14.46
N TYR A 170 -12.31 -3.86 -13.22
CA TYR A 170 -12.32 -5.09 -12.46
C TYR A 170 -13.76 -5.42 -12.06
N ASP A 171 -14.34 -6.47 -12.64
CA ASP A 171 -15.78 -6.73 -12.50
C ASP A 171 -16.14 -7.16 -11.06
N GLU A 172 -15.45 -8.18 -10.56
CA GLU A 172 -15.81 -8.86 -9.32
C GLU A 172 -14.91 -8.45 -8.14
N ALA A 173 -15.46 -8.35 -6.93
CA ALA A 173 -14.63 -8.07 -5.77
C ALA A 173 -13.74 -9.27 -5.40
N PHE A 174 -12.64 -8.99 -4.69
CA PHE A 174 -11.84 -9.98 -3.95
C PHE A 174 -11.72 -9.59 -2.47
N GLY A 175 -11.43 -10.54 -1.58
CA GLY A 175 -11.32 -10.31 -0.14
C GLY A 175 -10.20 -9.34 0.25
N ILE A 176 -10.16 -8.86 1.49
CA ILE A 176 -9.15 -7.87 1.92
C ILE A 176 -7.70 -8.37 1.89
N SER A 177 -7.48 -9.68 1.79
CA SER A 177 -6.15 -10.24 1.58
C SER A 177 -6.29 -11.52 0.76
N PRO A 178 -6.52 -11.42 -0.56
CA PRO A 178 -6.84 -12.56 -1.39
C PRO A 178 -5.68 -13.56 -1.42
N ARG A 179 -6.02 -14.84 -1.57
CA ARG A 179 -5.06 -15.95 -1.63
C ARG A 179 -5.29 -16.75 -2.90
N PHE A 180 -4.20 -17.16 -3.55
CA PHE A 180 -4.20 -18.11 -4.66
C PHE A 180 -3.15 -19.18 -4.40
N SER A 181 -3.59 -20.44 -4.29
CA SER A 181 -2.72 -21.54 -3.83
C SER A 181 -2.08 -21.22 -2.46
N ILE A 182 -0.77 -21.38 -2.33
CA ILE A 182 0.00 -21.04 -1.12
C ILE A 182 0.52 -19.59 -1.10
N SER A 183 0.15 -18.77 -2.09
CA SER A 183 0.68 -17.41 -2.25
C SER A 183 -0.39 -16.34 -2.01
N ARG A 184 0.06 -15.18 -1.53
CA ARG A 184 -0.74 -13.95 -1.50
C ARG A 184 -0.72 -13.35 -2.91
N THR A 185 -1.88 -13.02 -3.47
CA THR A 185 -1.97 -12.42 -4.81
C THR A 185 -1.97 -10.90 -4.80
N ASN A 186 -2.30 -10.30 -3.66
CA ASN A 186 -2.18 -8.87 -3.40
C ASN A 186 -2.01 -8.67 -1.90
N ALA A 187 -0.77 -8.53 -1.43
CA ALA A 187 -0.47 -8.40 0.00
C ALA A 187 -0.76 -6.99 0.54
N ASN A 188 -0.85 -5.99 -0.33
CA ASN A 188 -0.91 -4.57 0.04
C ASN A 188 -2.22 -4.06 0.69
N PRO A 189 -3.43 -4.60 0.44
CA PRO A 189 -4.66 -3.94 0.86
C PRO A 189 -4.78 -3.67 2.38
N PRO A 190 -4.26 -4.51 3.30
CA PRO A 190 -4.18 -4.16 4.71
C PRO A 190 -3.32 -2.92 5.00
N ALA A 191 -2.15 -2.80 4.36
CA ALA A 191 -1.28 -1.61 4.51
C ALA A 191 -1.94 -0.35 3.94
N ASP A 192 -2.63 -0.48 2.81
CA ASP A 192 -3.35 0.59 2.12
C ASP A 192 -4.36 1.29 3.03
N VAL A 193 -4.93 0.56 3.99
CA VAL A 193 -5.91 1.06 4.98
C VAL A 193 -5.34 1.22 6.38
N ASN A 194 -4.01 1.16 6.51
CA ASN A 194 -3.25 1.33 7.75
C ASN A 194 -3.60 0.28 8.83
N LEU A 195 -3.84 -0.99 8.45
CA LEU A 195 -4.11 -2.12 9.33
C LEU A 195 -3.05 -3.21 9.23
N THR A 196 -2.77 -3.91 10.33
CA THR A 196 -2.01 -5.17 10.27
C THR A 196 -2.87 -6.25 9.60
N PHE A 197 -2.25 -7.34 9.13
CA PHE A 197 -3.02 -8.47 8.60
C PHE A 197 -4.05 -8.97 9.63
N TYR A 198 -3.66 -9.22 10.87
CA TYR A 198 -4.59 -9.72 11.88
C TYR A 198 -5.81 -8.79 12.07
N GLU A 199 -5.57 -7.47 12.13
CA GLU A 199 -6.63 -6.46 12.26
C GLU A 199 -7.55 -6.44 11.03
N ALA A 200 -6.98 -6.38 9.82
CA ALA A 200 -7.73 -6.36 8.58
C ALA A 200 -8.60 -7.61 8.40
N LEU A 201 -8.00 -8.79 8.64
CA LEU A 201 -8.68 -10.08 8.56
C LEU A 201 -9.80 -10.18 9.60
N LEU A 202 -9.55 -9.72 10.84
CA LEU A 202 -10.54 -9.74 11.90
C LEU A 202 -11.74 -8.82 11.60
N ALA A 203 -11.47 -7.64 11.05
CA ALA A 203 -12.52 -6.68 10.70
C ALA A 203 -13.36 -7.16 9.51
N PHE A 204 -12.72 -7.76 8.51
CA PHE A 204 -13.38 -8.27 7.30
C PHE A 204 -14.18 -9.55 7.57
N GLY A 205 -13.63 -10.46 8.38
CA GLY A 205 -14.28 -11.72 8.70
C GLY A 205 -13.83 -12.90 7.81
N PRO A 206 -14.49 -14.06 7.92
CA PRO A 206 -13.99 -15.34 7.40
C PRO A 206 -13.67 -15.40 5.90
N THR A 207 -14.30 -14.57 5.07
CA THR A 207 -14.13 -14.56 3.61
C THR A 207 -13.02 -13.63 3.12
N TRP A 208 -12.12 -13.21 4.00
CA TRP A 208 -10.97 -12.32 3.71
C TRP A 208 -10.07 -12.78 2.56
N HIS A 209 -10.03 -14.09 2.27
CA HIS A 209 -9.12 -14.73 1.31
C HIS A 209 -9.72 -14.93 -0.09
N VAL A 210 -11.03 -14.73 -0.25
CA VAL A 210 -11.80 -15.16 -1.43
C VAL A 210 -11.38 -14.37 -2.68
N ILE A 211 -11.20 -15.07 -3.81
CA ILE A 211 -11.07 -14.49 -5.15
C ILE A 211 -12.30 -14.93 -5.96
N LYS A 212 -13.11 -13.98 -6.42
CA LYS A 212 -14.30 -14.29 -7.25
C LYS A 212 -13.95 -14.55 -8.70
N LYS A 213 -12.93 -13.87 -9.23
CA LYS A 213 -12.47 -13.98 -10.62
C LYS A 213 -10.96 -13.72 -10.68
N SER A 214 -10.20 -14.69 -11.20
CA SER A 214 -8.72 -14.62 -11.22
C SER A 214 -8.16 -13.67 -12.28
N PHE A 215 -8.83 -13.53 -13.42
CA PHE A 215 -8.53 -12.54 -14.47
C PHE A 215 -9.71 -11.59 -14.56
N ASN A 216 -9.64 -10.49 -13.82
CA ASN A 216 -10.83 -9.71 -13.47
C ASN A 216 -11.11 -8.54 -14.43
N PHE A 217 -10.11 -8.12 -15.19
CA PHE A 217 -10.22 -7.05 -16.17
C PHE A 217 -11.23 -7.37 -17.27
N THR A 218 -12.22 -6.50 -17.40
CA THR A 218 -13.35 -6.67 -18.33
C THR A 218 -13.54 -5.35 -19.09
N PRO A 219 -12.85 -5.14 -20.23
CA PRO A 219 -12.76 -3.84 -20.89
C PRO A 219 -14.11 -3.26 -21.31
N GLU A 220 -15.14 -4.11 -21.51
CA GLU A 220 -16.51 -3.66 -21.79
C GLU A 220 -17.10 -2.81 -20.64
N LEU A 221 -16.58 -2.93 -19.42
CA LEU A 221 -17.02 -2.13 -18.29
C LEU A 221 -16.53 -0.69 -18.35
N PHE A 222 -15.57 -0.34 -19.23
CA PHE A 222 -15.22 1.07 -19.47
C PHE A 222 -16.41 1.87 -20.01
N ASP A 223 -17.40 1.22 -20.62
CA ASP A 223 -18.63 1.87 -21.05
C ASP A 223 -19.32 2.59 -19.87
N TRP A 224 -19.25 2.03 -18.65
CA TRP A 224 -19.76 2.70 -17.45
C TRP A 224 -18.94 3.95 -17.11
N PHE A 225 -17.62 3.85 -17.12
CA PHE A 225 -16.73 4.98 -16.88
C PHE A 225 -17.03 6.13 -17.85
N TYR A 226 -17.07 5.83 -19.15
CA TYR A 226 -17.26 6.85 -20.18
C TYR A 226 -18.68 7.42 -20.21
N THR A 227 -19.68 6.62 -19.82
CA THR A 227 -21.06 7.10 -19.67
C THR A 227 -21.19 8.09 -18.50
N LEU A 228 -20.48 7.84 -17.39
CA LEU A 228 -20.64 8.63 -16.16
C LEU A 228 -19.72 9.85 -16.10
N PHE A 229 -18.48 9.74 -16.57
CA PHE A 229 -17.45 10.75 -16.28
C PHE A 229 -17.03 11.54 -17.51
N THR A 230 -16.80 10.87 -18.65
CA THR A 230 -16.30 11.54 -19.86
C THR A 230 -16.62 10.72 -21.11
N PRO A 231 -17.15 11.34 -22.18
CA PRO A 231 -17.38 10.64 -23.45
C PRO A 231 -16.08 10.41 -24.24
N PHE A 232 -14.94 10.87 -23.73
CA PHE A 232 -13.64 10.80 -24.39
C PHE A 232 -12.73 9.78 -23.71
N GLU A 233 -12.33 8.76 -24.45
CA GLU A 233 -11.30 7.77 -24.06
C GLU A 233 -9.91 8.41 -24.05
N ASP A 234 -9.54 9.05 -25.16
CA ASP A 234 -8.35 9.87 -25.31
C ASP A 234 -8.74 11.27 -25.77
N PHE A 235 -8.04 12.28 -25.29
CA PHE A 235 -8.36 13.66 -25.69
C PHE A 235 -7.16 14.59 -25.72
N TRP A 236 -7.28 15.61 -26.56
CA TRP A 236 -6.38 16.76 -26.62
C TRP A 236 -7.16 18.04 -26.38
N VAL A 237 -6.88 18.69 -25.25
CA VAL A 237 -7.45 19.99 -24.89
C VAL A 237 -6.41 21.07 -25.14
N LYS A 238 -6.80 22.07 -25.94
CA LYS A 238 -6.00 23.27 -26.19
C LYS A 238 -6.34 24.33 -25.14
N LEU A 239 -5.38 24.61 -24.27
CA LEU A 239 -5.37 25.76 -23.38
C LEU A 239 -4.66 26.93 -24.09
N PRO A 240 -4.67 28.17 -23.53
CA PRO A 240 -4.15 29.36 -24.21
C PRO A 240 -2.74 29.19 -24.79
N LYS A 241 -1.76 28.76 -23.98
CA LYS A 241 -0.37 28.47 -24.42
C LYS A 241 0.09 27.05 -24.05
N GLN A 242 -0.84 26.16 -23.75
CA GLN A 242 -0.55 24.75 -23.40
C GLN A 242 -1.48 23.79 -24.12
N SER A 243 -0.98 22.60 -24.40
CA SER A 243 -1.73 21.45 -24.88
C SER A 243 -1.73 20.41 -23.77
N LEU A 244 -2.91 19.96 -23.36
CA LEU A 244 -3.08 18.82 -22.48
C LEU A 244 -3.55 17.64 -23.32
N VAL A 245 -2.75 16.58 -23.37
CA VAL A 245 -3.14 15.30 -23.95
C VAL A 245 -3.33 14.31 -22.81
N ALA A 246 -4.47 13.64 -22.76
CA ALA A 246 -4.69 12.55 -21.82
C ALA A 246 -4.93 11.25 -22.57
N LEU A 247 -4.25 10.20 -22.13
CA LEU A 247 -4.27 8.87 -22.74
C LEU A 247 -4.90 7.88 -21.77
N GLY A 248 -5.96 7.20 -22.20
CA GLY A 248 -6.62 6.15 -21.44
C GLY A 248 -5.77 4.89 -21.30
N TRP A 249 -6.16 4.00 -20.38
CA TRP A 249 -5.46 2.75 -20.10
C TRP A 249 -5.32 1.84 -21.33
N GLY A 250 -6.28 1.86 -22.26
CA GLY A 250 -6.38 0.87 -23.33
C GLY A 250 -7.31 -0.29 -22.94
N ARG A 251 -7.30 -1.36 -23.72
CA ARG A 251 -8.30 -2.45 -23.65
C ARG A 251 -7.74 -3.77 -23.12
N THR A 252 -6.47 -3.81 -22.73
CA THR A 252 -5.81 -5.02 -22.24
C THR A 252 -4.92 -4.73 -21.03
N GLU A 253 -4.67 -5.76 -20.22
CA GLU A 253 -3.68 -5.73 -19.16
C GLU A 253 -2.82 -6.99 -19.17
N ASP A 254 -1.54 -6.83 -18.84
CA ASP A 254 -0.64 -7.92 -18.47
C ASP A 254 -0.33 -7.85 -16.98
N MET A 255 -0.61 -8.94 -16.27
CA MET A 255 -0.26 -9.17 -14.87
C MET A 255 0.74 -10.33 -14.69
N VAL A 256 1.19 -10.95 -15.78
CA VAL A 256 2.01 -12.15 -15.76
C VAL A 256 3.15 -12.10 -16.79
N ALA A 257 4.34 -11.75 -16.31
CA ALA A 257 5.57 -11.94 -17.06
C ALA A 257 5.99 -13.43 -17.11
N LEU A 258 5.33 -14.25 -17.92
CA LEU A 258 5.79 -15.61 -18.26
C LEU A 258 7.00 -15.53 -19.19
N GLY A 259 8.18 -15.24 -18.65
CA GLY A 259 9.41 -15.20 -19.43
C GLY A 259 10.29 -16.45 -19.27
N GLY A 260 10.18 -17.38 -20.21
CA GLY A 260 11.36 -18.10 -20.73
C GLY A 260 11.58 -19.58 -20.38
N ALA A 261 11.27 -20.44 -21.35
CA ALA A 261 11.96 -21.69 -21.74
C ALA A 261 11.66 -23.04 -21.04
N SER A 262 10.94 -23.11 -19.92
CA SER A 262 10.67 -24.42 -19.26
C SER A 262 9.37 -25.10 -19.72
N GLY A 263 8.37 -24.32 -20.16
CA GLY A 263 7.02 -24.85 -20.43
C GLY A 263 6.34 -25.41 -19.18
N ASP A 264 6.87 -25.12 -17.98
CA ASP A 264 6.42 -25.68 -16.71
C ASP A 264 5.88 -24.57 -15.80
N PHE A 265 4.55 -24.58 -15.64
CA PHE A 265 3.78 -23.58 -14.88
C PHE A 265 4.26 -23.43 -13.43
N PHE A 266 4.88 -24.46 -12.85
CA PHE A 266 5.33 -24.44 -11.45
C PHE A 266 6.65 -23.71 -11.23
N THR A 267 7.57 -23.69 -12.20
CA THR A 267 8.88 -23.03 -12.04
C THR A 267 8.80 -21.52 -12.29
N ASP A 268 7.91 -21.08 -13.18
CA ASP A 268 7.72 -19.66 -13.52
C ASP A 268 6.95 -18.89 -12.41
N VAL A 269 6.31 -19.60 -11.47
CA VAL A 269 5.66 -19.02 -10.28
C VAL A 269 6.68 -18.64 -9.19
N VAL A 270 7.90 -19.18 -9.24
CA VAL A 270 8.89 -19.06 -8.14
C VAL A 270 10.10 -18.19 -8.51
N ALA A 271 10.36 -17.96 -9.80
CA ALA A 271 11.47 -17.13 -10.26
C ALA A 271 10.95 -15.88 -11.00
N PRO A 272 11.45 -14.66 -10.71
CA PRO A 272 11.16 -13.50 -11.54
C PRO A 272 11.60 -13.81 -12.97
N GLY A 273 10.73 -13.54 -13.94
CA GLY A 273 11.07 -13.69 -15.34
C GLY A 273 12.29 -12.81 -15.71
N PRO A 274 12.86 -12.96 -16.92
CA PRO A 274 14.01 -12.20 -17.42
C PRO A 274 13.89 -10.66 -17.31
N GLY A 275 12.73 -10.11 -16.96
CA GLY A 275 12.52 -8.69 -16.63
C GLY A 275 12.51 -8.32 -15.13
N GLY A 276 12.88 -9.22 -14.22
CA GLY A 276 12.97 -8.95 -12.77
C GLY A 276 11.62 -8.83 -12.04
N GLN A 277 10.50 -8.84 -12.76
CA GLN A 277 9.14 -8.79 -12.20
C GLN A 277 8.52 -10.20 -12.30
N GLY A 278 8.12 -10.78 -11.17
CA GLY A 278 7.55 -12.15 -11.08
C GLY A 278 6.04 -12.21 -11.34
N PHE A 279 5.41 -13.34 -10.97
CA PHE A 279 3.95 -13.51 -11.01
C PHE A 279 3.25 -12.51 -10.07
N GLY A 280 2.21 -11.81 -10.56
CA GLY A 280 1.50 -10.80 -9.78
C GLY A 280 2.26 -9.47 -9.64
N HIS A 281 3.06 -9.11 -10.64
CA HIS A 281 3.63 -7.76 -10.74
C HIS A 281 2.52 -6.71 -10.89
N LEU A 282 2.87 -5.45 -10.66
CA LEU A 282 1.97 -4.33 -10.90
C LEU A 282 1.50 -4.36 -12.38
N PRO A 283 0.18 -4.29 -12.68
CA PRO A 283 -0.35 -4.47 -14.02
C PRO A 283 0.29 -3.54 -15.05
N ARG A 284 0.39 -3.99 -16.30
CA ARG A 284 0.84 -3.16 -17.43
C ARG A 284 -0.30 -2.98 -18.40
N SER A 285 -0.29 -1.85 -19.11
CA SER A 285 -1.15 -1.68 -20.27
C SER A 285 -0.42 -2.20 -21.52
N ASP A 286 -0.94 -3.28 -22.11
CA ASP A 286 -0.27 -3.94 -23.25
C ASP A 286 -0.46 -3.19 -24.56
N ASP A 287 -1.57 -2.47 -24.69
CA ASP A 287 -1.96 -1.81 -25.91
C ASP A 287 -1.77 -0.29 -25.89
N ALA A 288 -1.70 0.34 -24.71
CA ALA A 288 -1.21 1.71 -24.64
C ALA A 288 0.32 1.73 -24.90
N VAL A 289 0.88 2.74 -25.57
CA VAL A 289 0.21 3.80 -26.32
C VAL A 289 -0.27 3.21 -27.65
N THR A 290 -1.57 3.24 -27.94
CA THR A 290 -2.13 2.69 -29.20
C THR A 290 -1.69 3.50 -30.42
N SER A 291 -1.89 2.98 -31.64
CA SER A 291 -1.59 3.76 -32.85
C SER A 291 -2.40 5.05 -32.94
N ASP A 292 -3.65 5.05 -32.50
CA ASP A 292 -4.51 6.24 -32.50
C ASP A 292 -4.08 7.24 -31.42
N GLN A 293 -3.74 6.76 -30.22
CA GLN A 293 -3.13 7.58 -29.17
C GLN A 293 -1.80 8.21 -29.64
N LEU A 294 -0.97 7.46 -30.36
CA LEU A 294 0.27 7.98 -30.93
C LEU A 294 0.02 9.06 -31.99
N VAL A 295 -0.99 8.90 -32.85
CA VAL A 295 -1.39 9.92 -33.83
C VAL A 295 -1.81 11.21 -33.12
N LEU A 296 -2.65 11.10 -32.09
CA LEU A 296 -3.08 12.22 -31.26
C LEU A 296 -1.88 12.92 -30.62
N LEU A 297 -0.98 12.15 -30.00
CA LEU A 297 0.21 12.66 -29.33
C LEU A 297 1.17 13.35 -30.31
N ARG A 298 1.41 12.76 -31.50
CA ARG A 298 2.22 13.38 -32.57
C ARG A 298 1.64 14.71 -33.02
N ALA A 299 0.33 14.76 -33.26
CA ALA A 299 -0.36 15.98 -33.69
C ALA A 299 -0.22 17.10 -32.65
N ALA A 300 -0.34 16.76 -31.36
CA ALA A 300 -0.14 17.72 -30.27
C ALA A 300 1.34 18.14 -30.11
N ALA A 301 2.28 17.22 -30.32
CA ALA A 301 3.71 17.45 -30.24
C ALA A 301 4.26 18.30 -31.40
N ASP A 302 3.59 18.29 -32.55
CA ASP A 302 3.93 19.13 -33.70
C ASP A 302 3.28 20.54 -33.62
N ASP A 303 2.33 20.78 -32.69
CA ASP A 303 1.82 22.11 -32.34
C ASP A 303 2.85 22.90 -31.51
N THR A 304 3.81 23.51 -32.20
CA THR A 304 4.89 24.29 -31.58
C THR A 304 4.44 25.61 -30.93
N GLU A 305 3.18 26.02 -31.08
CA GLU A 305 2.66 27.23 -30.43
C GLU A 305 2.37 27.01 -28.94
N ARG A 306 2.22 25.76 -28.50
CA ARG A 306 1.79 25.38 -27.15
C ARG A 306 2.78 24.44 -26.50
N LYS A 307 2.97 24.57 -25.19
CA LYS A 307 3.73 23.58 -24.40
C LYS A 307 2.89 22.34 -24.17
N LEU A 308 3.44 21.16 -24.48
CA LEU A 308 2.73 19.89 -24.36
C LEU A 308 2.89 19.26 -22.97
N ILE A 309 1.76 19.01 -22.33
CA ILE A 309 1.60 18.24 -21.10
C ILE A 309 0.85 16.95 -21.46
N VAL A 310 1.35 15.81 -20.99
CA VAL A 310 0.72 14.51 -21.22
C VAL A 310 0.29 13.92 -19.88
N ALA A 311 -0.88 13.29 -19.82
CA ALA A 311 -1.38 12.59 -18.66
C ALA A 311 -1.85 11.16 -19.00
N SER A 312 -1.64 10.20 -18.10
CA SER A 312 -2.15 8.83 -18.20
C SER A 312 -2.24 8.16 -16.83
N HIS A 313 -2.98 7.06 -16.74
CA HIS A 313 -2.89 6.19 -15.55
C HIS A 313 -1.58 5.39 -15.55
N PHE A 314 -1.31 4.62 -16.62
CA PHE A 314 -0.07 3.86 -16.78
C PHE A 314 1.16 4.77 -16.64
N THR A 315 2.24 4.24 -16.06
CA THR A 315 3.49 4.98 -15.89
C THR A 315 4.30 5.00 -17.17
N VAL A 316 5.02 6.09 -17.42
CA VAL A 316 6.13 6.07 -18.39
C VAL A 316 7.40 5.56 -17.73
N LEU A 317 7.59 5.95 -16.47
CA LEU A 317 8.76 5.65 -15.66
C LEU A 317 8.32 5.65 -14.19
N SER A 318 8.56 4.53 -13.51
CA SER A 318 8.31 4.40 -12.08
C SER A 318 9.18 3.29 -11.53
N TYR A 319 9.92 3.59 -10.47
CA TYR A 319 10.81 2.63 -9.83
C TYR A 319 10.02 1.68 -8.92
N ALA A 320 10.45 0.43 -8.84
CA ALA A 320 9.92 -0.60 -7.96
C ALA A 320 10.20 -0.30 -6.49
N GLU A 321 9.37 -0.89 -5.64
CA GLU A 321 9.34 -0.67 -4.19
C GLU A 321 10.71 -0.88 -3.53
N ASP A 322 11.48 -1.86 -3.99
CA ASP A 322 12.81 -2.22 -3.50
C ASP A 322 13.90 -1.20 -3.82
N ILE A 323 13.73 -0.39 -4.88
CA ILE A 323 14.68 0.65 -5.22
C ILE A 323 14.53 1.83 -4.26
N LYS A 324 15.63 2.30 -3.68
CA LYS A 324 15.62 3.50 -2.82
C LYS A 324 15.47 4.78 -3.65
N LEU A 325 14.62 5.69 -3.20
CA LEU A 325 14.47 7.06 -3.71
C LEU A 325 15.28 8.01 -2.82
N ALA A 326 16.58 8.14 -3.06
CA ALA A 326 17.43 8.93 -2.17
C ALA A 326 17.02 10.42 -2.11
N THR A 327 17.16 11.06 -0.95
CA THR A 327 17.01 12.53 -0.77
C THR A 327 18.16 13.33 -1.37
N GLU A 328 19.30 12.67 -1.57
CA GLU A 328 20.50 13.18 -2.22
C GLU A 328 20.66 12.50 -3.57
N PHE A 329 21.24 13.18 -4.57
CA PHE A 329 21.39 12.64 -5.91
C PHE A 329 22.18 11.35 -5.93
N ASN A 330 21.47 10.24 -6.10
CA ASN A 330 22.07 9.03 -6.58
C ASN A 330 21.66 8.88 -8.03
N SER A 331 22.61 9.12 -8.94
CA SER A 331 22.59 8.36 -10.18
C SER A 331 22.58 6.91 -9.74
N HIS A 332 21.53 6.14 -10.05
CA HIS A 332 21.62 4.68 -9.94
C HIS A 332 22.61 4.23 -11.01
N GLY A 333 23.89 4.37 -10.66
CA GLY A 333 25.06 4.04 -11.45
C GLY A 333 25.19 2.54 -11.47
N GLY A 334 24.41 1.91 -12.35
CA GLY A 334 24.31 0.46 -12.38
C GLY A 334 23.78 -0.14 -13.68
N ALA A 335 23.78 0.58 -14.81
CA ALA A 335 24.02 0.05 -16.15
C ALA A 335 23.74 1.15 -17.21
N PRO A 336 24.63 1.39 -18.17
CA PRO A 336 24.29 2.13 -19.38
C PRO A 336 23.30 1.26 -20.18
N GLY A 337 22.00 1.45 -19.96
CA GLY A 337 20.93 0.64 -20.56
C GLY A 337 19.57 0.63 -19.86
N VAL A 338 19.35 1.44 -18.81
CA VAL A 338 18.12 1.43 -17.95
C VAL A 338 16.80 1.66 -18.70
N LEU A 339 16.85 2.18 -19.92
CA LEU A 339 15.69 2.36 -20.81
C LEU A 339 15.88 1.56 -22.11
N ASP A 340 16.43 0.34 -22.04
CA ASP A 340 16.36 -0.53 -23.21
C ASP A 340 14.89 -0.67 -23.59
N ARG A 341 14.60 -0.36 -24.85
CA ARG A 341 13.25 -0.25 -25.42
C ARG A 341 12.48 -1.57 -25.40
N ARG A 342 13.06 -2.64 -24.82
CA ARG A 342 12.64 -4.04 -24.94
C ARG A 342 12.71 -4.85 -23.64
N GLU A 343 13.36 -4.36 -22.58
CA GLU A 343 13.51 -5.12 -21.33
C GLU A 343 12.69 -4.47 -20.21
N TRP A 344 11.82 -5.28 -19.60
CA TRP A 344 11.07 -4.90 -18.41
C TRP A 344 12.05 -4.87 -17.24
N THR A 345 12.05 -3.80 -16.44
CA THR A 345 12.99 -3.66 -15.34
C THR A 345 12.28 -3.14 -14.10
N HIS A 346 12.95 -3.20 -12.96
CA HIS A 346 12.53 -2.54 -11.72
C HIS A 346 12.41 -1.01 -11.87
N TYR A 347 12.76 -0.40 -13.01
CA TYR A 347 12.68 1.04 -13.23
C TYR A 347 11.42 1.49 -14.01
N THR A 348 10.63 0.55 -14.54
CA THR A 348 9.42 0.84 -15.35
C THR A 348 8.22 0.03 -14.87
N MET A 349 7.92 0.11 -13.58
CA MET A 349 6.77 -0.55 -12.95
C MET A 349 5.44 0.06 -13.42
N GLY A 350 4.46 -0.80 -13.73
CA GLY A 350 3.11 -0.31 -13.99
C GLY A 350 2.97 0.45 -15.31
N THR A 351 3.76 0.05 -16.31
CA THR A 351 4.00 0.84 -17.53
C THR A 351 3.13 0.39 -18.72
N PHE A 352 3.47 0.87 -19.91
CA PHE A 352 2.78 0.60 -21.17
C PHE A 352 3.71 -0.12 -22.17
N GLU A 353 3.19 -0.94 -23.08
CA GLU A 353 4.03 -1.75 -23.97
C GLU A 353 4.20 -1.20 -25.39
N SER A 354 3.13 -0.63 -25.95
CA SER A 354 3.09 -0.22 -27.35
C SER A 354 3.70 1.16 -27.61
N HIS A 355 4.40 1.32 -28.73
CA HIS A 355 5.02 2.58 -29.20
C HIS A 355 5.90 3.33 -28.18
N ARG A 356 6.51 2.60 -27.22
CA ARG A 356 7.49 3.17 -26.27
C ARG A 356 8.61 3.95 -26.96
N PRO A 357 9.29 3.43 -28.01
CA PRO A 357 10.37 4.15 -28.67
C PRO A 357 10.01 5.58 -29.06
N GLU A 358 8.80 5.75 -29.62
CA GLU A 358 8.29 7.03 -30.10
C GLU A 358 8.00 8.01 -28.96
N VAL A 359 7.40 7.54 -27.86
CA VAL A 359 7.15 8.38 -26.68
C VAL A 359 8.48 8.83 -26.06
N PHE A 360 9.43 7.91 -25.90
CA PHE A 360 10.77 8.25 -25.40
C PHE A 360 11.55 9.18 -26.34
N ASP A 361 11.36 9.07 -27.65
CA ASP A 361 11.92 10.01 -28.63
C ASP A 361 11.32 11.42 -28.48
N MET A 362 10.02 11.54 -28.24
CA MET A 362 9.40 12.84 -27.97
C MET A 362 9.88 13.47 -26.66
N LEU A 363 10.07 12.67 -25.61
CA LEU A 363 10.67 13.11 -24.35
C LEU A 363 12.13 13.54 -24.56
N ALA A 364 12.91 12.77 -25.31
CA ALA A 364 14.30 13.08 -25.68
C ALA A 364 14.43 14.43 -26.39
N GLN A 365 13.55 14.64 -27.37
CA GLN A 365 13.50 15.83 -28.20
C GLN A 365 12.86 17.01 -27.46
N ARG A 366 12.45 16.83 -26.20
CA ARG A 366 11.79 17.84 -25.36
C ARG A 366 10.52 18.40 -26.02
N LYS A 367 9.86 17.57 -26.85
CA LYS A 367 8.55 17.90 -27.44
C LYS A 367 7.46 17.85 -26.37
N ILE A 368 7.58 16.90 -25.45
CA ILE A 368 6.76 16.83 -24.22
C ILE A 368 7.51 17.62 -23.15
N GLN A 369 6.84 18.56 -22.48
CA GLN A 369 7.40 19.33 -21.36
C GLN A 369 7.19 18.61 -20.02
N CYS A 370 6.01 18.04 -19.82
CA CYS A 370 5.68 17.34 -18.60
C CYS A 370 4.83 16.12 -18.91
N PHE A 371 5.13 15.01 -18.24
CA PHE A 371 4.32 13.82 -18.25
C PHE A 371 3.83 13.56 -16.82
N ILE A 372 2.52 13.57 -16.57
CA ILE A 372 1.94 13.38 -15.24
C ILE A 372 1.21 12.04 -15.22
N THR A 373 1.46 11.20 -14.23
CA THR A 373 0.98 9.81 -14.21
C THR A 373 0.76 9.28 -12.79
N GLY A 374 0.16 8.09 -12.65
CA GLY A 374 -0.09 7.38 -11.40
C GLY A 374 0.19 5.86 -11.53
N HIS A 375 -0.64 5.02 -10.90
CA HIS A 375 -0.63 3.54 -10.95
C HIS A 375 0.34 2.81 -10.00
N SER A 376 1.52 3.36 -9.72
CA SER A 376 2.52 2.65 -8.89
C SER A 376 2.36 2.81 -7.38
N HIS A 377 1.38 3.59 -6.92
CA HIS A 377 1.21 3.99 -5.51
C HIS A 377 2.50 4.55 -4.90
N ARG A 378 3.39 5.08 -5.75
CA ARG A 378 4.72 5.51 -5.38
C ARG A 378 5.09 6.77 -6.13
N ARG A 379 5.05 7.87 -5.40
CA ARG A 379 5.42 9.18 -5.93
C ARG A 379 6.89 9.24 -6.32
N ALA A 380 7.17 9.97 -7.38
CA ALA A 380 8.49 10.48 -7.70
C ALA A 380 8.41 11.54 -8.81
N VAL A 381 9.37 12.45 -8.83
CA VAL A 381 9.64 13.30 -9.99
C VAL A 381 10.90 12.79 -10.66
N TYR A 382 10.78 12.47 -11.94
CA TYR A 382 11.90 12.02 -12.75
C TYR A 382 12.34 13.07 -13.77
N PHE A 383 13.66 13.21 -13.91
CA PHE A 383 14.27 14.06 -14.93
C PHE A 383 15.14 13.22 -15.87
N LEU A 384 15.05 13.51 -17.16
CA LEU A 384 15.91 12.92 -18.19
C LEU A 384 17.07 13.87 -18.49
N SER A 385 18.30 13.52 -18.12
CA SER A 385 19.48 14.30 -18.54
C SER A 385 20.21 13.67 -19.71
N ASP A 386 20.77 14.54 -20.56
CA ASP A 386 21.74 14.15 -21.57
C ASP A 386 23.04 13.79 -20.84
N ALA A 387 23.42 12.50 -20.74
CA ALA A 387 24.71 12.21 -20.13
C ALA A 387 25.79 12.83 -21.03
N LYS A 388 26.53 13.78 -20.46
CA LYS A 388 27.67 14.39 -21.13
C LYS A 388 28.64 13.29 -21.58
N LYS A 389 28.84 13.15 -22.90
CA LYS A 389 30.13 12.90 -23.60
C LYS A 389 31.23 12.20 -22.78
N SER A 390 30.94 11.07 -22.12
CA SER A 390 31.96 10.27 -21.44
C SER A 390 32.61 9.36 -22.47
N TRP A 391 33.75 9.80 -22.97
CA TRP A 391 34.65 9.14 -23.90
C TRP A 391 35.21 7.84 -23.33
N ARG A 392 34.42 6.76 -23.22
CA ARG A 392 34.98 5.42 -22.99
C ARG A 392 34.25 4.39 -23.84
N TRP A 393 34.91 4.02 -24.94
CA TRP A 393 34.56 2.90 -25.79
C TRP A 393 34.72 1.59 -25.01
N THR A 394 33.63 0.83 -24.84
CA THR A 394 33.71 -0.62 -24.61
C THR A 394 33.09 -1.32 -25.81
N TRP A 395 33.94 -2.09 -26.49
CA TRP A 395 33.68 -2.79 -27.73
C TRP A 395 33.05 -4.15 -27.41
N SER A 396 31.77 -4.34 -27.72
CA SER A 396 31.19 -5.69 -27.91
C SER A 396 29.91 -5.59 -28.74
N GLY A 397 29.99 -6.02 -30.00
CA GLY A 397 28.89 -6.66 -30.73
C GLY A 397 27.57 -5.90 -30.89
N GLY A 398 27.55 -4.90 -31.77
CA GLY A 398 26.41 -4.60 -32.64
C GLY A 398 25.04 -4.35 -32.00
N LEU A 399 24.83 -3.14 -31.47
CA LEU A 399 23.58 -2.36 -31.47
C LEU A 399 23.95 -0.93 -31.02
N LEU A 400 23.27 0.09 -31.53
CA LEU A 400 23.58 1.51 -31.32
C LEU A 400 23.53 1.90 -29.82
N ASN A 401 24.69 1.96 -29.17
CA ASN A 401 24.88 2.66 -27.90
C ASN A 401 25.00 4.16 -28.17
N SER A 402 23.88 4.88 -28.18
CA SER A 402 23.84 6.35 -28.31
C SER A 402 23.18 7.08 -27.13
N ASP A 403 22.62 6.40 -26.14
CA ASP A 403 21.78 7.05 -25.11
C ASP A 403 22.24 6.71 -23.69
N ASN A 404 23.41 7.22 -23.29
CA ASN A 404 23.66 7.41 -21.85
C ASN A 404 22.71 8.54 -21.38
N ARG A 405 21.61 8.22 -20.70
CA ARG A 405 20.78 9.19 -20.00
C ARG A 405 20.69 8.81 -18.54
N LEU A 406 20.87 9.80 -17.66
CA LEU A 406 20.66 9.60 -16.23
C LEU A 406 19.21 9.94 -15.91
N VAL A 407 18.56 9.04 -15.19
CA VAL A 407 17.26 9.28 -14.58
C VAL A 407 17.50 9.71 -13.14
N TYR A 408 17.05 10.90 -12.80
CA TYR A 408 17.07 11.39 -11.41
C TYR A 408 15.68 11.28 -10.83
N ALA A 409 15.51 10.59 -9.71
CA ALA A 409 14.24 10.47 -9.01
C ALA A 409 14.26 11.34 -7.74
N TYR A 410 13.20 12.12 -7.52
CA TYR A 410 13.08 13.00 -6.34
C TYR A 410 11.70 12.89 -5.69
N LEU A 411 11.65 13.09 -4.36
CA LEU A 411 10.44 13.02 -3.54
C LEU A 411 10.18 14.35 -2.80
N PRO A 412 9.79 15.42 -3.49
CA PRO A 412 9.54 16.70 -2.83
C PRO A 412 8.26 16.70 -2.02
N GLU A 413 8.28 17.17 -0.78
CA GLU A 413 7.10 17.89 -0.24
C GLU A 413 6.82 19.14 -1.09
N HIS A 414 7.90 19.82 -1.49
CA HIS A 414 7.91 20.94 -2.41
C HIS A 414 9.24 20.94 -3.18
N PHE A 415 9.19 21.12 -4.50
CA PHE A 415 10.37 21.32 -5.33
C PHE A 415 10.28 22.65 -6.06
N ASP A 416 11.25 23.52 -5.79
CA ASP A 416 11.40 24.82 -6.44
C ASP A 416 12.41 24.71 -7.59
N PHE A 417 11.94 24.79 -8.84
CA PHE A 417 12.79 24.71 -10.03
C PHE A 417 13.72 25.93 -10.18
N ALA A 418 13.49 27.02 -9.44
CA ALA A 418 14.43 28.15 -9.39
C ALA A 418 15.67 27.84 -8.53
N ARG A 419 15.60 26.80 -7.71
CA ARG A 419 16.69 26.32 -6.85
C ARG A 419 16.96 24.86 -7.19
N PRO A 420 17.43 24.58 -8.42
CA PRO A 420 17.79 23.22 -8.78
C PRO A 420 18.82 22.72 -7.77
N PRO A 421 18.74 21.45 -7.38
CA PRO A 421 19.83 20.79 -6.69
C PRO A 421 21.18 20.95 -7.44
N GLN A 422 22.31 20.96 -6.72
CA GLN A 422 23.61 21.48 -7.19
C GLN A 422 24.15 20.81 -8.47
N GLU A 423 23.75 19.57 -8.71
CA GLU A 423 24.21 18.68 -9.79
C GLU A 423 23.44 18.88 -11.11
N LEU A 424 22.28 19.52 -11.07
CA LEU A 424 21.44 19.76 -12.24
C LEU A 424 21.36 21.23 -12.60
N LYS A 425 21.43 21.52 -13.89
CA LYS A 425 21.08 22.83 -14.41
C LYS A 425 19.57 22.93 -14.60
N ARG A 426 19.04 24.15 -14.52
CA ARG A 426 17.62 24.41 -14.76
C ARG A 426 17.16 23.93 -16.14
N GLU A 427 18.04 23.97 -17.15
CA GLU A 427 17.72 23.47 -18.49
C GLU A 427 17.65 21.94 -18.55
N GLU A 428 18.13 21.20 -17.55
CA GLU A 428 18.10 19.74 -17.49
C GLU A 428 16.85 19.21 -16.75
N LEU A 429 15.99 20.10 -16.25
CA LEU A 429 14.80 19.75 -15.47
C LEU A 429 13.51 19.58 -16.31
N GLU A 430 13.59 19.71 -17.63
CA GLU A 430 12.46 19.46 -18.55
C GLU A 430 12.91 18.49 -19.66
N PRO A 431 12.19 17.39 -19.96
CA PRO A 431 10.89 17.04 -19.41
C PRO A 431 10.95 16.60 -17.93
N ALA A 432 9.90 16.94 -17.20
CA ALA A 432 9.63 16.36 -15.88
C ALA A 432 8.57 15.26 -16.02
N ILE A 433 8.87 14.06 -15.51
CA ILE A 433 7.89 12.97 -15.39
C ILE A 433 7.45 12.92 -13.92
N VAL A 434 6.19 13.24 -13.65
CA VAL A 434 5.62 13.34 -12.32
C VAL A 434 4.72 12.14 -12.08
N VAL A 435 5.20 11.18 -11.29
CA VAL A 435 4.36 10.09 -10.76
C VAL A 435 3.75 10.58 -9.46
N SER A 436 2.43 10.61 -9.39
CA SER A 436 1.70 11.03 -8.18
C SER A 436 1.62 9.92 -7.15
N ASP A 437 1.48 10.32 -5.88
CA ASP A 437 1.11 9.40 -4.81
C ASP A 437 -0.30 8.86 -5.04
N SER A 438 -0.62 7.79 -4.31
CA SER A 438 -1.98 7.35 -4.14
C SER A 438 -2.80 8.40 -3.37
N ALA A 439 -3.96 8.78 -3.92
CA ALA A 439 -4.81 9.81 -3.31
C ALA A 439 -5.79 9.23 -2.27
N GLY A 440 -6.06 7.92 -2.32
CA GLY A 440 -6.91 7.21 -1.37
C GLY A 440 -6.11 6.35 -0.38
N PRO A 441 -5.60 5.18 -0.80
CA PRO A 441 -4.68 4.33 -0.05
C PRO A 441 -3.42 5.02 0.47
N TYR A 442 -2.79 4.41 1.48
CA TYR A 442 -1.45 4.80 1.94
C TYR A 442 -0.39 4.37 0.91
N PRO A 443 0.27 5.32 0.21
CA PRO A 443 1.29 4.98 -0.77
C PRO A 443 2.53 4.33 -0.14
N ARG A 444 3.27 3.62 -0.98
CA ARG A 444 4.59 3.07 -0.64
C ARG A 444 5.65 4.15 -0.76
N HIS A 445 6.56 4.12 0.19
CA HIS A 445 7.59 5.12 0.39
C HIS A 445 8.88 4.46 0.85
N ASN A 446 9.86 4.44 -0.05
CA ASN A 446 11.18 3.89 0.20
C ASN A 446 12.23 4.97 -0.07
N LEU A 447 12.46 5.83 0.92
CA LEU A 447 13.41 6.94 0.78
C LEU A 447 14.87 6.47 0.99
N GLY A 448 15.10 5.70 2.04
CA GLY A 448 16.42 5.28 2.51
C GLY A 448 16.64 3.77 2.52
N GLY A 449 15.70 2.98 2.01
CA GLY A 449 15.70 1.53 2.16
C GLY A 449 14.98 1.05 3.42
N GLU A 450 14.17 1.91 4.03
CA GLU A 450 13.46 1.53 5.25
C GLU A 450 12.53 0.34 4.99
N PHE A 451 12.55 -0.61 5.92
CA PHE A 451 11.69 -1.78 5.92
C PHE A 451 11.76 -2.58 4.60
N TYR A 452 12.96 -2.70 4.01
CA TYR A 452 13.19 -3.38 2.73
C TYR A 452 12.30 -2.91 1.57
N GLY A 453 11.89 -1.64 1.59
CA GLY A 453 11.05 -1.04 0.55
C GLY A 453 9.57 -0.93 0.90
N TYR A 454 9.14 -1.49 2.04
CA TYR A 454 7.74 -1.47 2.45
C TYR A 454 7.27 -0.21 3.16
N GLY A 455 8.14 0.77 3.40
CA GLY A 455 7.75 2.01 4.07
C GLY A 455 6.50 2.66 3.47
N SER A 456 5.78 3.43 4.27
CA SER A 456 4.52 4.07 3.88
C SER A 456 4.55 5.56 4.14
N ASP A 457 3.77 6.31 3.37
CA ASP A 457 3.60 7.75 3.51
C ASP A 457 2.11 8.11 3.45
N TYR A 458 1.76 9.38 3.60
CA TYR A 458 0.37 9.83 3.58
C TYR A 458 -0.21 9.80 2.16
N PRO A 459 -1.51 9.54 2.01
CA PRO A 459 -2.21 9.76 0.75
C PRO A 459 -2.06 11.21 0.28
N ALA A 460 -1.83 11.41 -1.01
CA ALA A 460 -1.58 12.74 -1.56
C ALA A 460 -1.88 12.83 -3.06
N GLY A 461 -2.10 14.05 -3.54
CA GLY A 461 -2.00 14.39 -4.96
C GLY A 461 -0.74 15.19 -5.28
N SER A 462 -0.58 15.58 -6.54
CA SER A 462 0.47 16.48 -7.00
C SER A 462 -0.13 17.78 -7.51
N LEU A 463 0.60 18.89 -7.38
CA LEU A 463 0.28 20.17 -8.01
C LEU A 463 1.49 20.66 -8.78
N VAL A 464 1.34 20.78 -10.10
CA VAL A 464 2.36 21.33 -11.00
C VAL A 464 2.02 22.79 -11.28
N ILE A 465 2.94 23.68 -10.94
CA ILE A 465 2.80 25.12 -11.12
C ILE A 465 3.71 25.59 -12.25
N PHE A 466 3.16 26.42 -13.14
CA PHE A 466 3.87 26.98 -14.27
C PHE A 466 4.18 28.47 -14.05
N GLY A 467 5.37 28.89 -14.46
CA GLY A 467 5.78 30.28 -14.49
C GLY A 467 5.15 31.05 -15.66
N ALA A 468 5.29 32.38 -15.64
CA ALA A 468 4.83 33.25 -16.73
C ALA A 468 5.56 32.99 -18.07
N ASP A 469 6.74 32.35 -18.03
CA ASP A 469 7.50 31.91 -19.19
C ASP A 469 7.07 30.53 -19.72
N GLY A 470 6.09 29.90 -19.08
CA GLY A 470 5.57 28.59 -19.42
C GLY A 470 6.40 27.42 -18.94
N LYS A 471 7.52 27.66 -18.24
CA LYS A 471 8.32 26.59 -17.63
C LYS A 471 7.67 26.09 -16.35
N ILE A 472 8.00 24.87 -15.95
CA ILE A 472 7.62 24.38 -14.63
C ILE A 472 8.38 25.22 -13.58
N ALA A 473 7.64 25.80 -12.65
CA ALA A 473 8.19 26.61 -11.57
C ALA A 473 8.28 25.80 -10.27
N GLU A 474 7.22 25.06 -9.94
CA GLU A 474 7.14 24.31 -8.69
C GLU A 474 6.37 23.01 -8.87
N ILE A 475 6.74 21.99 -8.10
CA ILE A 475 5.92 20.80 -7.88
C ILE A 475 5.65 20.70 -6.38
N GLU A 476 4.37 20.69 -6.01
CA GLU A 476 3.89 20.61 -4.63
C GLU A 476 3.17 19.29 -4.37
N ARG A 477 3.39 18.72 -3.19
CA ARG A 477 2.61 17.58 -2.70
C ARG A 477 1.34 18.05 -2.01
N MET A 478 0.20 17.57 -2.47
CA MET A 478 -1.12 17.88 -1.90
C MET A 478 -1.53 16.81 -0.89
N ARG A 479 -0.82 16.77 0.24
CA ARG A 479 -1.00 15.76 1.29
C ARG A 479 -2.38 15.83 1.96
N ALA A 480 -3.00 14.67 2.18
CA ALA A 480 -4.20 14.55 3.01
C ALA A 480 -3.96 15.19 4.39
N SER A 481 -4.91 16.01 4.85
CA SER A 481 -4.88 16.67 6.15
C SER A 481 -5.82 16.03 7.16
N GLY A 482 -5.47 16.10 8.46
CA GLY A 482 -6.29 15.56 9.54
C GLY A 482 -6.43 14.04 9.54
N ARG A 483 -5.53 13.32 8.87
CA ARG A 483 -5.45 11.86 8.84
C ARG A 483 -4.32 11.36 9.74
N GLY A 484 -4.48 10.14 10.28
CA GLY A 484 -3.47 9.53 11.14
C GLY A 484 -2.17 9.24 10.39
N LYS A 485 -1.06 9.11 11.12
CA LYS A 485 0.20 8.66 10.51
C LYS A 485 0.10 7.18 10.12
N PRO A 486 0.88 6.70 9.14
CA PRO A 486 1.10 5.27 8.98
C PRO A 486 1.62 4.68 10.30
N ARG A 487 1.12 3.51 10.71
CA ARG A 487 1.46 2.89 12.00
C ARG A 487 2.65 1.96 11.86
N ILE A 488 3.61 2.03 12.79
CA ILE A 488 4.76 1.10 12.82
C ILE A 488 4.35 -0.37 12.91
N PRO A 489 3.32 -0.76 13.71
CA PRO A 489 2.82 -2.13 13.71
C PRO A 489 2.51 -2.73 12.33
N VAL A 490 2.02 -1.91 11.39
CA VAL A 490 1.72 -2.35 10.03
C VAL A 490 3.02 -2.71 9.30
N GLN A 491 4.04 -1.87 9.41
CA GLN A 491 5.35 -2.11 8.80
C GLN A 491 6.04 -3.35 9.39
N MET A 492 5.94 -3.53 10.71
CA MET A 492 6.50 -4.69 11.40
C MET A 492 5.79 -5.98 10.97
N GLU A 493 4.46 -5.96 10.81
CA GLU A 493 3.73 -7.11 10.29
C GLU A 493 4.19 -7.48 8.88
N PHE A 494 4.30 -6.51 7.96
CA PHE A 494 4.77 -6.78 6.60
C PHE A 494 6.20 -7.31 6.57
N LEU A 495 7.09 -6.75 7.39
CA LEU A 495 8.45 -7.28 7.53
C LEU A 495 8.48 -8.72 8.05
N ASP A 496 7.59 -9.05 8.99
CA ASP A 496 7.51 -10.38 9.57
C ASP A 496 6.90 -11.40 8.61
N THR A 497 5.97 -10.97 7.75
CA THR A 497 5.20 -11.86 6.87
C THR A 497 5.70 -11.94 5.44
N GLU A 498 6.37 -10.89 4.94
CA GLU A 498 6.85 -10.75 3.54
C GLU A 498 8.36 -10.50 3.44
N GLY A 499 9.01 -10.14 4.54
CA GLY A 499 10.43 -9.78 4.59
C GLY A 499 11.30 -10.80 5.33
N ASP A 500 12.45 -10.33 5.81
CA ASP A 500 13.44 -11.14 6.54
C ASP A 500 13.07 -11.40 8.02
N GLY A 501 11.85 -11.07 8.44
CA GLY A 501 11.41 -11.18 9.84
C GLY A 501 11.72 -9.93 10.66
N VAL A 502 11.07 -9.82 11.83
CA VAL A 502 11.35 -8.74 12.80
C VAL A 502 12.37 -9.14 13.86
N PHE A 503 12.46 -10.43 14.19
CA PHE A 503 13.30 -10.97 15.27
C PHE A 503 14.41 -11.89 14.75
N GLU A 504 15.58 -11.86 15.39
CA GLU A 504 16.67 -12.82 15.11
C GLU A 504 16.26 -14.22 15.62
N ILE A 505 15.95 -15.14 14.70
CA ILE A 505 15.64 -16.55 15.04
C ILE A 505 16.93 -17.34 15.24
N ARG A 506 17.15 -17.92 16.43
CA ARG A 506 18.30 -18.80 16.73
C ARG A 506 18.00 -20.26 16.39
N GLY A 507 18.07 -20.64 15.11
CA GLY A 507 17.98 -22.04 14.67
C GLY A 507 17.14 -22.20 13.40
N LYS A 508 17.51 -23.14 12.51
CA LYS A 508 16.94 -23.32 11.15
C LYS A 508 15.52 -23.94 11.12
N THR A 509 14.58 -23.45 11.92
CA THR A 509 13.16 -23.82 11.78
C THR A 509 12.32 -22.56 11.98
N ASP A 510 11.59 -22.17 10.93
CA ASP A 510 10.91 -20.89 10.71
C ASP A 510 9.71 -20.58 11.64
N ALA A 511 9.85 -20.77 12.96
CA ALA A 511 8.74 -20.52 13.89
C ALA A 511 9.13 -19.99 15.28
N GLU A 512 10.41 -19.90 15.63
CA GLU A 512 10.81 -19.54 17.00
C GLU A 512 10.84 -18.02 17.18
N VAL A 513 9.83 -17.43 17.83
CA VAL A 513 9.79 -15.97 18.09
C VAL A 513 10.52 -15.61 19.39
N PHE A 514 10.54 -16.53 20.38
CA PHE A 514 11.26 -16.31 21.66
C PHE A 514 11.78 -17.61 22.27
N THR A 515 12.98 -17.57 22.85
CA THR A 515 13.47 -18.63 23.76
C THR A 515 13.37 -18.16 25.21
N ALA A 516 12.48 -18.77 26.01
CA ALA A 516 12.39 -18.52 27.44
C ALA A 516 13.24 -19.52 28.22
N TRP A 517 13.94 -19.04 29.25
CA TRP A 517 14.62 -19.89 30.22
C TRP A 517 13.78 -19.93 31.50
N SER A 518 13.28 -21.10 31.89
CA SER A 518 12.89 -21.31 33.28
C SER A 518 13.93 -22.22 33.94
N SER A 519 14.78 -21.64 34.77
CA SER A 519 15.61 -22.41 35.66
C SER A 519 15.18 -22.12 37.09
N ARG A 520 14.70 -23.15 37.80
CA ARG A 520 14.71 -23.18 39.28
C ARG A 520 16.14 -23.27 39.84
N SER A 521 17.12 -22.71 39.14
CA SER A 521 18.49 -22.63 39.64
C SER A 521 18.53 -21.59 40.75
N VAL A 522 19.12 -21.98 41.89
CA VAL A 522 19.37 -21.11 43.03
C VAL A 522 20.05 -19.82 42.54
N GLY A 523 19.36 -18.69 42.59
CA GLY A 523 19.85 -17.37 42.13
C GLY A 523 19.11 -16.74 40.93
N ALA A 524 18.14 -17.42 40.31
CA ALA A 524 17.28 -16.80 39.28
C ALA A 524 16.36 -15.74 39.91
N ARG A 525 16.25 -14.55 39.28
CA ARG A 525 15.49 -13.40 39.80
C ARG A 525 14.00 -13.39 39.38
N SER A 526 13.63 -14.06 38.30
CA SER A 526 12.24 -14.32 37.90
C SER A 526 12.09 -15.77 37.47
N LYS A 527 10.88 -16.33 37.62
CA LYS A 527 10.53 -17.67 37.09
C LYS A 527 10.49 -17.71 35.57
N TYR A 528 10.12 -16.60 34.93
CA TYR A 528 9.94 -16.45 33.50
C TYR A 528 10.72 -15.26 32.94
N SER A 529 11.52 -15.51 31.91
CA SER A 529 12.32 -14.50 31.23
C SER A 529 12.56 -14.86 29.77
N TRP A 530 12.46 -13.86 28.90
CA TRP A 530 12.67 -13.99 27.45
C TRP A 530 13.81 -13.11 26.97
N GLN A 531 14.61 -13.65 26.06
CA GLN A 531 15.51 -12.84 25.25
C GLN A 531 14.76 -12.39 24.00
N VAL A 532 14.82 -11.09 23.70
CA VAL A 532 14.15 -10.51 22.53
C VAL A 532 15.20 -9.74 21.76
N LYS A 533 15.43 -10.13 20.51
CA LYS A 533 16.45 -9.50 19.68
C LYS A 533 15.86 -9.18 18.31
N LEU A 534 15.79 -7.89 18.00
CA LEU A 534 15.42 -7.42 16.68
C LEU A 534 16.54 -7.74 15.68
N VAL A 535 16.16 -7.99 14.42
CA VAL A 535 17.12 -8.16 13.32
C VAL A 535 18.03 -6.94 13.18
N GLU A 536 19.25 -7.17 12.69
CA GLU A 536 20.31 -6.16 12.60
C GLU A 536 19.87 -4.90 11.86
N HIS A 537 19.18 -5.04 10.72
CA HIS A 537 18.66 -3.91 9.95
C HIS A 537 17.76 -2.98 10.79
N LEU A 538 16.82 -3.53 11.57
CA LEU A 538 15.94 -2.73 12.42
C LEU A 538 16.70 -2.04 13.56
N ARG A 539 17.61 -2.76 14.21
CA ARG A 539 18.36 -2.28 15.38
C ARG A 539 19.45 -1.27 15.01
N ASP A 540 20.28 -1.60 14.03
CA ASP A 540 21.54 -0.91 13.76
C ASP A 540 21.38 0.14 12.66
N GLU A 541 20.56 -0.12 11.63
CA GLU A 541 20.33 0.85 10.55
C GLU A 541 19.14 1.77 10.83
N LEU A 542 18.01 1.22 11.30
CA LEU A 542 16.80 2.01 11.57
C LEU A 542 16.71 2.50 13.03
N HIS A 543 17.64 2.08 13.89
CA HIS A 543 17.70 2.44 15.30
C HIS A 543 16.39 2.18 16.07
N ILE A 544 15.70 1.11 15.72
CA ILE A 544 14.45 0.67 16.36
C ILE A 544 14.77 -0.18 17.57
N SER A 545 14.00 0.01 18.64
CA SER A 545 14.05 -0.81 19.85
C SER A 545 12.63 -1.03 20.39
N ILE A 546 12.50 -2.01 21.29
CA ILE A 546 11.24 -2.28 21.99
C ILE A 546 11.15 -1.34 23.19
N ALA A 547 10.10 -0.52 23.23
CA ALA A 547 9.82 0.36 24.34
C ALA A 547 9.09 -0.40 25.45
N GLU A 548 8.05 -1.16 25.08
CA GLU A 548 7.22 -1.92 26.00
C GLU A 548 6.80 -3.25 25.39
N LEU A 549 6.62 -4.25 26.27
CA LEU A 549 6.21 -5.59 25.92
C LEU A 549 5.17 -6.07 26.95
N VAL A 550 4.04 -6.57 26.45
CA VAL A 550 2.93 -7.05 27.28
C VAL A 550 2.49 -8.41 26.76
N LEU A 551 2.23 -9.34 27.68
CA LEU A 551 1.51 -10.57 27.39
C LEU A 551 0.07 -10.42 27.86
N ALA A 552 -0.87 -10.84 27.01
CA ALA A 552 -2.28 -10.84 27.36
C ALA A 552 -2.94 -12.15 26.98
N GLY A 553 -4.06 -12.49 27.61
CA GLY A 553 -4.82 -13.67 27.23
C GLY A 553 -6.20 -13.67 27.85
N ALA A 554 -7.15 -14.31 27.17
CA ALA A 554 -8.53 -14.36 27.60
C ALA A 554 -8.88 -15.77 28.06
N PRO A 555 -8.94 -16.04 29.37
CA PRO A 555 -9.39 -17.34 29.87
C PRO A 555 -10.89 -17.50 29.55
N GLN A 556 -11.35 -18.73 29.29
CA GLN A 556 -12.72 -19.00 28.79
C GLN A 556 -13.86 -18.40 29.64
N ASN A 557 -13.61 -18.05 30.92
CA ASN A 557 -14.63 -17.56 31.87
C ASN A 557 -14.17 -16.37 32.73
N TYR A 558 -13.07 -15.70 32.40
CA TYR A 558 -12.49 -14.64 33.24
C TYR A 558 -12.16 -13.38 32.43
N ALA A 559 -11.94 -12.28 33.14
CA ALA A 559 -11.38 -11.06 32.55
C ALA A 559 -10.04 -11.35 31.88
N THR A 560 -9.72 -10.59 30.83
CA THR A 560 -8.46 -10.68 30.11
C THR A 560 -7.30 -10.41 31.07
N ILE A 561 -6.38 -11.37 31.16
CA ILE A 561 -5.14 -11.26 31.91
C ILE A 561 -4.20 -10.35 31.13
N ARG A 562 -3.49 -9.45 31.83
CA ARG A 562 -2.50 -8.56 31.25
C ARG A 562 -1.24 -8.52 32.11
N ILE A 563 -0.12 -8.94 31.55
CA ILE A 563 1.17 -9.03 32.22
C ILE A 563 2.18 -8.10 31.50
N PRO A 564 2.45 -6.90 32.04
CA PRO A 564 3.51 -6.05 31.53
C PRO A 564 4.88 -6.64 31.89
N LEU A 565 5.77 -6.77 30.91
CA LEU A 565 7.11 -7.31 31.13
C LEU A 565 8.09 -6.20 31.51
N THR A 566 9.05 -6.54 32.38
CA THR A 566 10.10 -5.60 32.81
C THR A 566 11.35 -5.80 31.99
N ARG A 567 11.81 -4.73 31.33
CA ARG A 567 13.06 -4.72 30.57
C ARG A 567 14.29 -4.76 31.48
N ARG A 568 15.25 -5.58 31.10
CA ARG A 568 16.52 -5.84 31.80
C ARG A 568 17.65 -5.96 30.79
N THR A 569 18.84 -5.46 31.12
CA THR A 569 20.06 -5.79 30.38
C THR A 569 20.87 -6.84 31.14
N ARG A 570 21.46 -7.78 30.40
CA ARG A 570 22.36 -8.81 30.93
C ARG A 570 23.63 -8.82 30.11
N GLU A 571 24.77 -8.58 30.75
CA GLU A 571 26.06 -8.86 30.12
C GLU A 571 26.29 -10.36 30.09
N VAL A 572 26.53 -10.89 28.88
CA VAL A 572 26.95 -12.27 28.68
C VAL A 572 28.40 -12.25 28.22
N SER A 573 29.30 -12.62 29.12
CA SER A 573 30.73 -12.76 28.83
C SER A 573 30.98 -14.11 28.14
N GLY A 574 31.30 -14.07 26.85
CA GLY A 574 31.89 -15.20 26.12
C GLY A 574 33.41 -15.20 26.20
N PHE A 575 34.04 -16.28 25.73
CA PHE A 575 35.51 -16.43 25.72
C PHE A 575 36.25 -15.36 24.89
N PHE A 576 35.57 -14.71 23.93
CA PHE A 576 36.18 -13.73 23.01
C PHE A 576 35.42 -12.40 22.89
N SER A 577 34.23 -12.27 23.48
CA SER A 577 33.42 -11.05 23.43
C SER A 577 32.46 -10.97 24.62
N SER A 578 32.10 -9.75 25.02
CA SER A 578 30.93 -9.51 25.87
C SER A 578 29.81 -9.00 24.99
N GLU A 579 28.64 -9.64 25.05
CA GLU A 579 27.43 -9.17 24.38
C GLU A 579 26.44 -8.70 25.46
N THR A 580 25.92 -7.48 25.33
CA THR A 580 24.80 -7.03 26.16
C THR A 580 23.52 -7.58 25.55
N GLN A 581 22.84 -8.45 26.29
CA GLN A 581 21.57 -9.02 25.89
C GLN A 581 20.41 -8.30 26.57
N GLU A 582 19.39 -8.00 25.79
CA GLU A 582 18.13 -7.49 26.28
C GLU A 582 17.23 -8.64 26.70
N MET A 583 16.76 -8.57 27.94
CA MET A 583 15.91 -9.57 28.59
C MET A 583 14.62 -8.91 29.06
N TRP A 584 13.53 -9.66 29.00
CA TRP A 584 12.21 -9.23 29.43
C TRP A 584 11.68 -10.23 30.44
N ASP A 585 11.41 -9.77 31.66
CA ASP A 585 11.05 -10.62 32.78
C ASP A 585 9.56 -10.47 33.14
N VAL A 586 8.91 -11.58 33.51
CA VAL A 586 7.63 -11.52 34.24
C VAL A 586 7.90 -11.02 35.65
N PRO A 587 7.23 -9.95 36.11
CA PRO A 587 7.30 -9.53 37.50
C PRO A 587 6.82 -10.63 38.45
N ALA A 588 7.43 -10.73 39.65
CA ALA A 588 7.15 -11.81 40.60
C ALA A 588 5.67 -11.89 41.02
N ASP A 589 4.98 -10.75 41.08
CA ASP A 589 3.56 -10.63 41.39
C ASP A 589 2.63 -11.11 40.26
N HIS A 590 3.14 -11.27 39.04
CA HIS A 590 2.41 -11.79 37.88
C HIS A 590 2.74 -13.25 37.54
N GLU A 591 3.56 -13.96 38.32
CA GLU A 591 3.95 -15.35 38.00
C GLU A 591 2.77 -16.33 37.99
N ALA A 592 1.78 -16.14 38.87
CA ALA A 592 0.58 -16.97 38.92
C ALA A 592 -0.35 -16.73 37.71
N GLU A 593 -0.47 -15.47 37.27
CA GLU A 593 -1.20 -15.12 36.05
C GLU A 593 -0.50 -15.68 34.81
N MET A 594 0.84 -15.69 34.81
CA MET A 594 1.62 -16.29 33.72
C MET A 594 1.40 -17.81 33.64
N ASP A 595 1.38 -18.50 34.78
CA ASP A 595 1.02 -19.93 34.82
C ASP A 595 -0.37 -20.14 34.20
N GLN A 596 -1.34 -19.28 34.56
CA GLN A 596 -2.69 -19.35 34.01
C GLN A 596 -2.75 -19.08 32.50
N LEU A 597 -1.97 -18.11 31.98
CA LEU A 597 -1.84 -17.85 30.54
C LEU A 597 -1.34 -19.08 29.80
N ILE A 598 -0.28 -19.72 30.30
CA ILE A 598 0.34 -20.89 29.66
C ILE A 598 -0.60 -22.09 29.69
N GLU A 599 -1.29 -22.33 30.80
CA GLU A 599 -2.03 -23.58 31.02
C GLU A 599 -3.49 -23.54 30.55
N SER A 600 -4.13 -22.37 30.51
CA SER A 600 -5.60 -22.29 30.44
C SER A 600 -6.16 -21.26 29.46
N CYS A 601 -5.32 -20.44 28.82
CA CYS A 601 -5.80 -19.45 27.87
C CYS A 601 -5.83 -20.02 26.44
N PRO A 602 -7.01 -20.16 25.82
CA PRO A 602 -7.14 -20.62 24.44
C PRO A 602 -6.62 -19.59 23.41
N GLN A 603 -6.54 -18.32 23.81
CA GLN A 603 -5.95 -17.25 23.03
C GLN A 603 -5.00 -16.45 23.92
N CYS A 604 -3.76 -16.39 23.49
CA CYS A 604 -2.72 -15.54 24.09
C CYS A 604 -2.21 -14.59 23.03
N PHE A 605 -1.87 -13.39 23.45
CA PHE A 605 -1.40 -12.33 22.59
C PHE A 605 -0.13 -11.74 23.18
N MET A 606 0.70 -11.24 22.29
CA MET A 606 1.79 -10.38 22.65
C MET A 606 1.56 -9.01 22.02
N SER A 607 1.74 -7.99 22.83
CA SER A 607 1.61 -6.59 22.44
C SER A 607 2.97 -5.92 22.57
N ILE A 608 3.46 -5.38 21.46
CA ILE A 608 4.76 -4.73 21.38
C ILE A 608 4.58 -3.26 21.03
N ARG A 609 5.17 -2.37 21.82
CA ARG A 609 5.32 -0.97 21.45
C ARG A 609 6.76 -0.69 21.10
N PHE A 610 6.99 -0.23 19.88
CA PHE A 610 8.32 0.10 19.39
C PHE A 610 8.67 1.57 19.68
N THR A 611 9.95 1.88 19.61
CA THR A 611 10.48 3.25 19.57
C THR A 611 11.69 3.30 18.66
N THR A 612 12.07 4.49 18.20
CA THR A 612 13.29 4.70 17.42
C THR A 612 13.97 5.99 17.85
N THR A 613 15.28 6.09 17.65
CA THR A 613 16.02 7.37 17.72
C THR A 613 16.19 8.03 16.35
N ASN A 614 15.77 7.36 15.26
CA ASN A 614 15.80 7.90 13.91
C ASN A 614 14.72 9.00 13.75
N ARG A 615 15.17 10.26 13.63
CA ARG A 615 14.27 11.43 13.55
C ARG A 615 13.33 11.41 12.35
N TYR A 616 13.79 10.90 11.21
CA TYR A 616 12.96 10.80 10.02
C TYR A 616 11.79 9.84 10.28
N LEU A 617 12.08 8.63 10.77
CA LEU A 617 11.05 7.64 11.08
C LEU A 617 10.11 8.11 12.22
N GLN A 618 10.61 8.83 13.24
CA GLN A 618 9.78 9.47 14.26
C GLN A 618 8.76 10.45 13.68
N SER A 619 9.18 11.21 12.66
CA SER A 619 8.32 12.20 12.01
C SER A 619 7.25 11.53 11.14
N GLN A 620 7.57 10.39 10.53
CA GLN A 620 6.69 9.76 9.56
C GLN A 620 5.63 8.84 10.17
N TYR A 621 5.99 8.02 11.15
CA TYR A 621 5.10 6.96 11.64
C TYR A 621 4.49 7.27 13.01
N ASP A 622 3.37 6.62 13.32
CA ASP A 622 2.80 6.58 14.66
C ASP A 622 3.49 5.47 15.49
N TRP A 623 4.22 5.92 16.51
CA TRP A 623 4.97 5.10 17.47
C TRP A 623 4.20 4.82 18.76
N ASN A 624 3.00 5.40 18.92
CA ASN A 624 2.13 5.09 20.06
C ASN A 624 1.26 3.85 19.80
N ALA A 625 1.14 3.42 18.55
CA ALA A 625 0.42 2.22 18.17
C ALA A 625 1.15 0.94 18.64
N TRP A 626 0.36 -0.05 19.02
CA TRP A 626 0.83 -1.35 19.49
C TRP A 626 0.67 -2.40 18.41
N TRP A 627 1.70 -3.25 18.28
CA TRP A 627 1.63 -4.42 17.44
C TRP A 627 1.11 -5.58 18.26
N ASN A 628 -0.11 -6.01 17.97
CA ASN A 628 -0.78 -7.10 18.64
C ASN A 628 -0.86 -8.30 17.70
N TYR A 629 -0.30 -9.43 18.10
CA TYR A 629 -0.48 -10.66 17.38
C TYR A 629 -0.60 -11.85 18.33
N GLU A 630 -1.25 -12.88 17.84
CA GLU A 630 -1.55 -14.07 18.63
C GLU A 630 -0.30 -14.94 18.76
N VAL A 631 -0.16 -15.56 19.94
CA VAL A 631 0.97 -16.43 20.25
C VAL A 631 0.50 -17.69 20.96
N VAL A 632 1.30 -18.75 20.87
CA VAL A 632 1.13 -19.99 21.62
C VAL A 632 2.40 -20.32 22.38
N PHE A 633 2.22 -20.89 23.57
CA PHE A 633 3.32 -21.34 24.42
C PHE A 633 3.56 -22.83 24.20
N SER A 634 4.77 -23.19 23.76
CA SER A 634 5.21 -24.58 23.65
C SER A 634 6.18 -24.88 24.79
N ARG A 635 5.93 -25.96 25.55
CA ARG A 635 6.82 -26.40 26.64
C ARG A 635 7.85 -27.37 26.08
N ARG A 636 9.13 -27.00 26.09
CA ARG A 636 10.26 -27.89 25.77
C ARG A 636 11.00 -28.29 27.04
N THR A 637 11.33 -29.56 27.18
CA THR A 637 12.22 -30.07 28.23
C THR A 637 13.56 -30.42 27.60
N SER A 638 14.64 -29.79 28.05
CA SER A 638 16.00 -30.21 27.67
C SER A 638 16.77 -30.57 28.93
N GLY A 639 17.42 -31.74 28.91
CA GLY A 639 18.13 -32.27 30.05
C GLY A 639 19.35 -33.09 29.65
N GLY A 640 20.46 -32.81 30.33
CA GLY A 640 21.58 -33.73 30.46
C GLY A 640 21.44 -34.55 31.75
N GLN A 641 22.35 -35.50 31.97
CA GLN A 641 22.31 -36.47 33.08
C GLN A 641 22.26 -35.85 34.51
N TYR A 642 22.46 -34.53 34.65
CA TYR A 642 22.53 -33.82 35.95
C TYR A 642 21.71 -32.53 36.04
N SER A 643 20.96 -32.11 35.01
CA SER A 643 20.07 -30.96 35.09
C SER A 643 18.89 -31.08 34.12
N MET A 644 17.69 -30.77 34.61
CA MET A 644 16.49 -30.67 33.78
C MET A 644 16.08 -29.20 33.74
N SER A 645 16.09 -28.61 32.56
CA SER A 645 15.62 -27.25 32.33
C SER A 645 14.31 -27.30 31.53
N ILE A 646 13.31 -26.53 31.98
CA ILE A 646 12.06 -26.35 31.25
C ILE A 646 12.18 -25.03 30.50
N TYR A 647 11.90 -25.07 29.20
CA TYR A 647 11.90 -23.91 28.31
C TYR A 647 10.48 -23.72 27.81
N TYR A 648 10.09 -22.45 27.69
CA TYR A 648 8.88 -22.09 26.96
C TYR A 648 9.29 -21.40 25.68
N GLU A 649 8.73 -21.83 24.59
CA GLU A 649 8.87 -21.20 23.29
C GLU A 649 7.56 -20.48 22.98
N ILE A 650 7.68 -19.25 22.50
CA ILE A 650 6.53 -18.49 22.02
C ILE A 650 6.58 -18.53 20.50
N THR A 651 5.55 -19.07 19.87
CA THR A 651 5.42 -19.11 18.41
C THR A 651 4.09 -18.48 17.99
N ARG A 652 3.98 -18.07 16.73
CA ARG A 652 2.67 -17.68 16.18
C ARG A 652 1.84 -18.93 15.90
N PRO A 653 0.55 -18.98 16.29
CA PRO A 653 -0.30 -20.06 15.87
C PRO A 653 -0.48 -19.99 14.35
N THR A 654 -0.20 -21.08 13.66
CA THR A 654 -0.55 -21.19 12.25
C THR A 654 -1.93 -21.81 12.11
N ARG A 655 -2.74 -21.29 11.18
CA ARG A 655 -4.10 -21.79 10.94
C ARG A 655 -4.32 -22.04 9.46
N GLU A 656 -5.00 -23.14 9.19
CA GLU A 656 -5.46 -23.49 7.85
C GLU A 656 -6.63 -22.61 7.43
N VAL A 657 -6.71 -22.35 6.12
CA VAL A 657 -7.93 -21.83 5.50
C VAL A 657 -9.04 -22.89 5.65
N PRO A 658 -10.27 -22.53 6.08
CA PRO A 658 -11.34 -23.50 6.34
C PRO A 658 -11.57 -24.46 5.17
N SER A 659 -11.78 -25.74 5.50
CA SER A 659 -11.84 -26.83 4.53
C SER A 659 -12.91 -26.67 3.44
N GLU A 660 -14.00 -25.94 3.74
CA GLU A 660 -15.05 -25.61 2.76
C GLU A 660 -14.55 -24.79 1.55
N TYR A 661 -13.40 -24.14 1.65
CA TYR A 661 -12.80 -23.35 0.56
C TYR A 661 -11.64 -24.04 -0.15
N ARG A 662 -11.19 -25.24 0.30
CA ARG A 662 -10.02 -25.98 -0.23
C ARG A 662 -10.10 -26.40 -1.70
N ARG A 663 -11.27 -26.31 -2.36
CA ARG A 663 -11.42 -26.71 -3.78
C ARG A 663 -10.46 -25.96 -4.72
N TRP A 664 -9.93 -24.82 -4.28
CA TRP A 664 -9.03 -23.95 -5.03
C TRP A 664 -7.61 -23.84 -4.44
N TYR A 665 -7.26 -24.62 -3.40
CA TYR A 665 -6.02 -24.46 -2.64
C TYR A 665 -5.26 -25.77 -2.41
N LEU A 666 -3.92 -25.71 -2.33
CA LEU A 666 -3.07 -26.83 -1.93
C LEU A 666 -3.22 -27.14 -0.41
N PRO A 667 -2.91 -28.38 0.04
CA PRO A 667 -3.22 -28.85 1.39
C PRO A 667 -2.50 -28.16 2.56
N ASP A 668 -1.42 -27.41 2.32
CA ASP A 668 -0.47 -27.02 3.37
C ASP A 668 -0.48 -25.50 3.72
N GLY A 669 -1.49 -24.74 3.27
CA GLY A 669 -1.59 -23.27 3.40
C GLY A 669 -1.91 -22.78 4.82
N ASN A 670 -0.94 -22.89 5.73
CA ASN A 670 -1.01 -22.47 7.12
C ASN A 670 -0.47 -21.04 7.30
N TRP A 671 -1.30 -20.13 7.83
CA TRP A 671 -0.96 -18.71 7.92
C TRP A 671 -0.95 -18.23 9.38
N PRO A 672 0.13 -17.60 9.86
CA PRO A 672 0.26 -17.17 11.25
C PRO A 672 -0.58 -15.92 11.62
N GLU A 673 -1.02 -15.14 10.64
CA GLU A 673 -1.78 -13.90 10.84
C GLU A 673 -3.29 -14.12 11.03
N VAL A 674 -3.80 -15.34 10.85
CA VAL A 674 -5.25 -15.59 10.74
C VAL A 674 -5.92 -15.61 12.12
N PRO A 675 -6.94 -14.76 12.37
CA PRO A 675 -7.68 -14.79 13.62
C PRO A 675 -8.45 -16.09 13.86
N ASN A 676 -8.62 -16.49 15.12
CA ASN A 676 -9.50 -17.61 15.48
C ASN A 676 -10.99 -17.20 15.44
N PHE A 677 -11.54 -17.08 14.23
CA PHE A 677 -12.92 -16.66 14.01
C PHE A 677 -13.94 -17.54 14.75
N ALA A 678 -13.74 -18.86 14.74
CA ALA A 678 -14.63 -19.82 15.40
C ALA A 678 -14.66 -19.60 16.91
N TRP A 679 -13.49 -19.51 17.56
CA TRP A 679 -13.44 -19.26 19.00
C TRP A 679 -14.11 -17.94 19.37
N ARG A 680 -13.84 -16.85 18.64
CA ARG A 680 -14.45 -15.55 18.91
C ARG A 680 -15.96 -15.59 18.80
N ARG A 681 -16.50 -16.17 17.73
CA ARG A 681 -17.95 -16.37 17.57
C ARG A 681 -18.51 -17.21 18.71
N ASP A 682 -17.84 -18.30 19.06
CA ASP A 682 -18.37 -19.28 20.00
C ASP A 682 -18.24 -18.83 21.46
N HIS A 683 -17.45 -17.80 21.78
CA HIS A 683 -17.21 -17.35 23.18
C HIS A 683 -17.54 -15.87 23.43
N LEU A 684 -17.54 -15.01 22.42
CA LEU A 684 -17.74 -13.57 22.59
C LEU A 684 -19.07 -13.12 21.99
N LEU A 685 -19.96 -12.59 22.83
CA LEU A 685 -21.33 -12.22 22.46
C LEU A 685 -21.41 -11.24 21.27
N LYS A 686 -20.46 -10.30 21.16
CA LYS A 686 -20.45 -9.31 20.08
C LYS A 686 -20.14 -9.89 18.68
N TYR A 687 -19.65 -11.13 18.61
CA TYR A 687 -19.39 -11.87 17.38
C TYR A 687 -20.50 -12.90 17.05
N ARG A 688 -21.51 -13.06 17.92
CA ARG A 688 -22.62 -14.02 17.71
C ARG A 688 -23.77 -13.41 16.93
N GLN A 689 -24.54 -14.26 16.24
CA GLN A 689 -25.90 -13.90 15.82
C GLN A 689 -26.73 -13.60 17.06
N ARG A 690 -27.35 -12.43 17.13
CA ARG A 690 -28.62 -12.32 17.86
C ARG A 690 -29.63 -13.12 17.05
N THR A 691 -29.78 -14.40 17.33
CA THR A 691 -31.04 -15.08 17.04
C THR A 691 -32.10 -14.34 17.86
N ARG A 692 -32.92 -13.55 17.18
CA ARG A 692 -34.19 -13.08 17.75
C ARG A 692 -35.19 -14.20 17.68
#